data_AF-A0A1I2TRJ3-F1
#
_entry.id   AF-A0A1I2TRJ3-F1
#
_cell.length_a   1.000
_cell.length_b   1.000
_cell.length_c   1.000
_cell.angle_alpha   90.00
_cell.angle_beta   90.00
_cell.angle_gamma   90.00
#
_symmetry.space_group_name_H-M   'P 1'
#
loop_
_entity.id
_entity.type
_entity.pdbx_description
1 polymer ?
#
loop_
_entity_poly.entity_id
_entity_poly.type
_entity_poly.pdbx_seq_one_letter_code
_entity_poly.pdbx_strand_id
1 'polypeptide(L)'
;MIGIRYRGLFDNLTSKYFPMKKTATTILLALLSILAIQAQNLDLSKMEKKEGFIDFYLEPDKGKIYLEIDQLENEFLYVNSLTAGVGSNDLGLDRGQLGNTRIVEFRKTGNKLFLVHKNYDFRAYSDNSYEVKSVNDAFAESVLWGFEIVQKDGDKLLVDATNFYMQDAHGVADRLSQARQGTYRTDASRSGLYEPTTKNFPQNTEVEATITLTGKASGGMIRSVTPSPDAVTVRMRHSFIQLPDENYEPREFDPRAGYGSISYMDFTTAISDPIVKKFISRHRLVKINPGAELSEVEEPIVYYLDRGTPEPVASALIEGGNWWNQAFEAAGFKDAFRVELAPEGMDLMDVRYNVIQWVHRSTRGWSYGSSVRDPRTGEILKGHVSLGSLRVRQDYLIAQGLLQPFENGNEGDPKLLELALARLRQLSAHEIGHTIGLAHSYATSANGRTSVMDYPYPVITQSADGELDLSDSYDDKIGDWDKWAIKYGYGYPAEDESEEEFLEKTLEQTYEAGHEFITDSDSRDRSGVHPRSHLWDNGASAPEELNRMLALRANKLKSFGLNSIPDGTPEALIEEVLVPLYMMHRYQVEATSKLLGGMDFTYKVKGDNQSRHQWVSNAEQQKALDALLNTISPEHLEVPASILALIPPRPFGYGRNRETFVSRMGPIFDPIAPAESVVDLTLGLMMETGRVNRIYLQKLQDSNLMGLEDYLQKVSDQLFASNLEEGPQGEIKLMTESKFVDGLINLSKDSGASQTVRALARFHLNQLKNQDVPSQQPLQAHREYLMEKIEAYLSLPEELTPQSPLKIPDGAPIGSDIMSCDYDY
;
A
#
# COMPACT_ATOMS: atom_id res chain seq x y z
N MET A 1 -68.18 9.35 13.68
CA MET A 1 -68.83 10.41 14.48
C MET A 1 -68.15 11.74 14.19
N ILE A 2 -68.92 12.71 13.69
CA ILE A 2 -68.81 14.18 13.90
C ILE A 2 -67.41 14.81 13.65
N GLY A 3 -67.10 15.61 12.63
CA GLY A 3 -67.93 16.39 11.72
C GLY A 3 -68.32 17.75 12.29
N ILE A 4 -67.48 18.80 12.18
CA ILE A 4 -67.93 20.21 12.28
C ILE A 4 -67.19 21.10 11.26
N ARG A 5 -67.99 21.67 10.36
CA ARG A 5 -67.74 22.81 9.46
C ARG A 5 -67.88 24.12 10.22
N TYR A 6 -67.30 25.22 9.72
CA TYR A 6 -68.05 26.48 9.63
C TYR A 6 -67.72 27.26 8.35
N ARG A 7 -68.78 27.89 7.82
CA ARG A 7 -68.96 28.61 6.56
C ARG A 7 -69.27 30.09 6.89
N GLY A 8 -69.01 30.99 5.95
CA GLY A 8 -69.75 32.26 5.77
C GLY A 8 -68.82 33.48 5.55
N LEU A 9 -68.65 34.02 4.34
CA LEU A 9 -69.51 34.93 3.54
C LEU A 9 -69.71 36.33 4.17
N PHE A 10 -69.28 37.40 3.48
CA PHE A 10 -70.16 38.49 2.95
C PHE A 10 -69.38 39.58 2.16
N ASP A 11 -69.78 39.70 0.88
CA ASP A 11 -70.01 40.87 -0.01
C ASP A 11 -69.24 42.21 0.02
N ASN A 12 -68.71 42.53 -1.16
CA ASN A 12 -68.90 43.73 -2.02
C ASN A 12 -69.21 45.12 -1.42
N LEU A 13 -68.42 46.12 -1.85
CA LEU A 13 -68.92 47.40 -2.35
C LEU A 13 -67.88 48.12 -3.24
N THR A 14 -68.37 48.61 -4.38
CA THR A 14 -67.69 49.29 -5.50
C THR A 14 -67.59 50.80 -5.28
N SER A 15 -66.54 51.46 -5.81
CA SER A 15 -66.64 52.81 -6.41
C SER A 15 -65.31 53.32 -7.02
N LYS A 16 -65.27 53.33 -8.36
CA LYS A 16 -64.74 54.34 -9.31
C LYS A 16 -63.61 55.29 -8.87
N TYR A 17 -62.46 55.25 -9.59
CA TYR A 17 -61.82 56.39 -10.30
C TYR A 17 -60.82 55.85 -11.36
N PHE A 18 -61.02 56.21 -12.64
CA PHE A 18 -60.13 56.01 -13.82
C PHE A 18 -59.12 57.21 -13.90
N PRO A 19 -58.13 57.30 -14.82
CA PRO A 19 -57.05 56.38 -15.20
C PRO A 19 -55.74 57.12 -15.58
N MET A 20 -54.63 57.05 -14.83
CA MET A 20 -53.38 57.67 -15.34
C MET A 20 -52.07 56.98 -14.92
N LYS A 21 -52.12 55.68 -14.60
CA LYS A 21 -50.91 54.92 -14.25
C LYS A 21 -50.62 53.70 -15.13
N LYS A 22 -51.53 53.27 -16.02
CA LYS A 22 -51.31 52.04 -16.81
C LYS A 22 -50.37 52.22 -18.01
N THR A 23 -50.24 53.41 -18.60
CA THR A 23 -49.31 53.62 -19.73
C THR A 23 -47.85 53.72 -19.29
N ALA A 24 -47.55 54.32 -18.13
CA ALA A 24 -46.19 54.38 -17.60
C ALA A 24 -45.67 53.01 -17.13
N THR A 25 -46.50 52.18 -16.49
CA THR A 25 -46.10 50.84 -16.05
C THR A 25 -45.94 49.86 -17.22
N THR A 26 -46.71 50.01 -18.29
CA THR A 26 -46.59 49.16 -19.48
C THR A 26 -45.36 49.54 -20.32
N ILE A 27 -44.97 50.82 -20.37
CA ILE A 27 -43.73 51.26 -21.01
C ILE A 27 -42.49 50.89 -20.18
N LEU A 28 -42.59 50.89 -18.84
CA LEU A 28 -41.51 50.43 -17.97
C LEU A 28 -41.32 48.89 -18.04
N LEU A 29 -42.40 48.11 -18.11
CA LEU A 29 -42.32 46.67 -18.39
C LEU A 29 -41.85 46.38 -19.82
N ALA A 30 -42.22 47.20 -20.81
CA ALA A 30 -41.73 47.07 -22.19
C ALA A 30 -40.22 47.39 -22.29
N LEU A 31 -39.74 48.42 -21.59
CA LEU A 31 -38.31 48.76 -21.51
C LEU A 31 -37.51 47.76 -20.67
N LEU A 32 -38.11 47.15 -19.64
CA LEU A 32 -37.50 46.02 -18.91
C LEU A 32 -37.51 44.71 -19.72
N SER A 33 -38.43 44.54 -20.68
CA SER A 33 -38.41 43.41 -21.63
C SER A 33 -37.54 43.64 -22.87
N ILE A 34 -37.04 44.87 -23.10
CA ILE A 34 -36.04 45.19 -24.15
C ILE A 34 -34.61 45.02 -23.62
N LEU A 35 -34.42 44.87 -22.31
CA LEU A 35 -33.30 44.08 -21.77
C LEU A 35 -33.61 42.58 -21.94
N ALA A 36 -33.99 42.21 -23.16
CA ALA A 36 -33.88 40.85 -23.61
C ALA A 36 -32.42 40.45 -23.41
N ILE A 37 -32.22 39.34 -22.72
CA ILE A 37 -30.97 38.64 -22.51
C ILE A 37 -30.35 38.42 -23.89
N GLN A 38 -29.59 39.38 -24.40
CA GLN A 38 -28.46 39.07 -25.26
C GLN A 38 -27.49 38.39 -24.32
N ALA A 39 -27.42 37.06 -24.36
CA ALA A 39 -26.21 36.37 -23.92
C ALA A 39 -25.07 37.07 -24.69
N GLN A 40 -24.31 37.91 -24.00
CA GLN A 40 -23.10 38.47 -24.57
C GLN A 40 -22.22 37.25 -24.85
N ASN A 41 -22.01 36.95 -26.14
CA ASN A 41 -21.00 35.98 -26.53
C ASN A 41 -19.71 36.35 -25.80
N LEU A 42 -19.04 35.33 -25.26
CA LEU A 42 -17.76 35.49 -24.60
C LEU A 42 -16.78 36.12 -25.60
N ASP A 43 -16.14 37.20 -25.17
CA ASP A 43 -15.10 37.85 -25.95
C ASP A 43 -13.78 37.11 -25.75
N LEU A 44 -13.58 36.04 -26.53
CA LEU A 44 -12.40 35.17 -26.46
C LEU A 44 -11.10 35.94 -26.71
N SER A 45 -11.15 37.12 -27.35
CA SER A 45 -9.96 37.95 -27.62
C SER A 45 -9.31 38.52 -26.34
N LYS A 46 -10.04 38.51 -25.22
CA LYS A 46 -9.56 38.96 -23.90
C LYS A 46 -9.10 37.81 -23.01
N MET A 47 -9.13 36.58 -23.52
CA MET A 47 -8.76 35.38 -22.78
C MET A 47 -7.43 34.84 -23.28
N GLU A 48 -6.69 34.18 -22.40
CA GLU A 48 -5.48 33.47 -22.79
C GLU A 48 -5.87 32.08 -23.32
N LYS A 49 -5.71 31.86 -24.63
CA LYS A 49 -5.88 30.54 -25.24
C LYS A 49 -4.64 29.67 -24.94
N LYS A 50 -4.86 28.45 -24.45
CA LYS A 50 -3.85 27.41 -24.28
C LYS A 50 -4.17 26.25 -25.23
N GLU A 51 -3.31 26.03 -26.21
CA GLU A 51 -3.47 24.95 -27.20
C GLU A 51 -2.82 23.64 -26.75
N GLY A 52 -3.46 22.51 -27.05
CA GLY A 52 -2.95 21.18 -26.68
C GLY A 52 -3.96 20.09 -27.02
N PHE A 53 -4.13 19.10 -26.13
CA PHE A 53 -5.06 18.00 -26.37
C PHE A 53 -6.53 18.49 -26.42
N ILE A 54 -6.99 19.15 -25.36
CA ILE A 54 -8.24 19.91 -25.34
C ILE A 54 -7.89 21.37 -25.14
N ASP A 55 -8.12 22.18 -26.17
CA ASP A 55 -7.90 23.62 -26.12
C ASP A 55 -8.75 24.25 -24.99
N PHE A 56 -8.17 25.22 -24.29
CA PHE A 56 -8.91 25.95 -23.27
C PHE A 56 -8.55 27.43 -23.21
N TYR A 57 -9.47 28.22 -22.69
CA TYR A 57 -9.34 29.65 -22.50
C TYR A 57 -9.34 29.98 -21.01
N LEU A 58 -8.31 30.71 -20.57
CA LEU A 58 -8.24 31.26 -19.22
C LEU A 58 -8.68 32.72 -19.22
N GLU A 59 -9.44 33.09 -18.20
CA GLU A 59 -9.74 34.46 -17.84
C GLU A 59 -9.23 34.71 -16.41
N PRO A 60 -7.91 34.95 -16.23
CA PRO A 60 -7.25 35.01 -14.90
C PRO A 60 -7.92 35.98 -13.94
N ASP A 61 -8.28 37.17 -14.43
CA ASP A 61 -8.93 38.22 -13.64
C ASP A 61 -10.27 37.78 -13.01
N LYS A 62 -10.93 36.78 -13.61
CA LYS A 62 -12.19 36.22 -13.10
C LYS A 62 -12.02 34.82 -12.51
N GLY A 63 -10.81 34.25 -12.54
CA GLY A 63 -10.54 32.88 -12.11
C GLY A 63 -11.35 31.84 -12.89
N LYS A 64 -11.62 32.10 -14.17
CA LYS A 64 -12.47 31.23 -15.01
C LYS A 64 -11.66 30.47 -16.05
N ILE A 65 -12.14 29.27 -16.33
CA ILE A 65 -11.62 28.40 -17.40
C ILE A 65 -12.76 27.87 -18.24
N TYR A 66 -12.59 27.98 -19.56
CA TYR A 66 -13.53 27.46 -20.55
C TYR A 66 -12.83 26.43 -21.43
N LEU A 67 -13.43 25.26 -21.59
CA LEU A 67 -12.92 24.25 -22.51
C LEU A 67 -13.53 24.46 -23.90
N GLU A 68 -12.72 24.33 -24.93
CA GLU A 68 -13.14 24.28 -26.32
C GLU A 68 -13.23 22.82 -26.75
N ILE A 69 -14.46 22.35 -26.98
CA ILE A 69 -14.74 20.97 -27.36
C ILE A 69 -15.14 20.93 -28.83
N ASP A 70 -14.32 20.31 -29.65
CA ASP A 70 -14.53 20.13 -31.09
C ASP A 70 -14.87 18.67 -31.47
N GLN A 71 -14.55 17.72 -30.58
CA GLN A 71 -14.86 16.30 -30.74
C GLN A 71 -15.84 15.81 -29.68
N LEU A 72 -17.04 15.42 -30.12
CA LEU A 72 -18.05 14.75 -29.30
C LEU A 72 -17.92 13.24 -29.45
N GLU A 73 -18.28 12.49 -28.41
CA GLU A 73 -18.28 11.02 -28.43
C GLU A 73 -16.90 10.42 -28.78
N ASN A 74 -15.84 11.19 -28.55
CA ASN A 74 -14.46 10.74 -28.61
C ASN A 74 -13.97 10.40 -27.20
N GLU A 75 -13.40 9.21 -27.04
CA GLU A 75 -12.91 8.71 -25.76
C GLU A 75 -11.51 9.23 -25.45
N PHE A 76 -11.27 9.50 -24.18
CA PHE A 76 -9.97 9.90 -23.63
C PHE A 76 -9.85 9.48 -22.17
N LEU A 77 -8.64 9.51 -21.61
CA LEU A 77 -8.43 9.19 -20.20
C LEU A 77 -8.62 10.43 -19.33
N TYR A 78 -9.31 10.27 -18.21
CA TYR A 78 -9.38 11.26 -17.14
C TYR A 78 -8.75 10.69 -15.86
N VAL A 79 -7.65 11.33 -15.44
CA VAL A 79 -6.92 11.00 -14.22
C VAL A 79 -6.95 12.20 -13.28
N ASN A 80 -7.21 11.97 -12.00
CA ASN A 80 -7.06 12.99 -10.97
C ASN A 80 -5.90 12.65 -10.04
N SER A 81 -5.25 13.65 -9.43
CA SER A 81 -4.15 13.42 -8.49
C SER A 81 -3.98 14.55 -7.47
N LEU A 82 -3.20 14.30 -6.41
CA LEU A 82 -2.79 15.32 -5.44
C LEU A 82 -1.40 15.84 -5.76
N THR A 83 -1.28 17.01 -6.38
CA THR A 83 0.02 17.65 -6.66
C THR A 83 0.64 18.26 -5.40
N ALA A 84 -0.18 18.61 -4.42
CA ALA A 84 0.25 18.96 -3.07
C ALA A 84 -0.70 18.34 -2.05
N GLY A 85 -0.21 17.35 -1.32
CA GLY A 85 -0.96 16.64 -0.28
C GLY A 85 -0.83 17.27 1.12
N VAL A 86 -1.16 16.48 2.13
CA VAL A 86 -1.20 16.86 3.54
C VAL A 86 0.09 16.49 4.28
N GLY A 87 0.95 15.64 3.70
CA GLY A 87 2.25 15.27 4.28
C GLY A 87 2.14 14.31 5.47
N SER A 88 1.14 13.42 5.46
CA SER A 88 0.93 12.39 6.48
C SER A 88 0.80 11.02 5.83
N ASN A 89 1.76 10.13 6.11
CA ASN A 89 1.70 8.75 5.65
C ASN A 89 0.43 8.04 6.16
N ASP A 90 0.08 8.27 7.42
CA ASP A 90 -1.04 7.59 8.08
C ASP A 90 -2.41 8.00 7.46
N LEU A 91 -2.50 9.19 6.86
CA LEU A 91 -3.68 9.62 6.10
C LEU A 91 -3.66 9.16 4.64
N GLY A 92 -2.47 8.89 4.10
CA GLY A 92 -2.25 8.51 2.70
C GLY A 92 -2.77 9.56 1.73
N LEU A 93 -2.47 10.83 2.02
CA LEU A 93 -2.81 12.02 1.22
C LEU A 93 -1.50 12.73 0.83
N ASP A 94 -0.75 12.11 -0.07
CA ASP A 94 0.62 12.49 -0.38
C ASP A 94 0.71 13.42 -1.59
N ARG A 95 1.80 14.21 -1.65
CA ARG A 95 2.18 14.91 -2.89
C ARG A 95 2.52 13.87 -3.95
N GLY A 96 2.05 14.09 -5.17
CA GLY A 96 2.28 13.23 -6.33
C GLY A 96 1.35 12.02 -6.42
N GLN A 97 0.41 11.84 -5.48
CA GLN A 97 -0.44 10.66 -5.43
C GLN A 97 -1.46 10.65 -6.58
N LEU A 98 -1.37 9.64 -7.45
CA LEU A 98 -2.40 9.38 -8.47
C LEU A 98 -3.68 8.88 -7.81
N GLY A 99 -4.82 9.35 -8.32
CA GLY A 99 -6.15 8.81 -8.06
C GLY A 99 -6.59 7.93 -9.22
N ASN A 100 -7.90 7.81 -9.43
CA ASN A 100 -8.45 6.85 -10.38
C ASN A 100 -8.14 7.26 -11.83
N THR A 101 -7.98 6.23 -12.67
CA THR A 101 -7.91 6.35 -14.14
C THR A 101 -9.24 5.94 -14.74
N ARG A 102 -9.84 6.78 -15.60
CA ARG A 102 -11.20 6.60 -16.13
C ARG A 102 -11.21 6.84 -17.64
N ILE A 103 -11.91 6.01 -18.42
CA ILE A 103 -12.15 6.30 -19.84
C ILE A 103 -13.43 7.12 -19.95
N VAL A 104 -13.32 8.33 -20.48
CA VAL A 104 -14.42 9.29 -20.54
C VAL A 104 -14.63 9.82 -21.95
N GLU A 105 -15.85 10.29 -22.24
CA GLU A 105 -16.20 11.00 -23.46
C GLU A 105 -17.07 12.23 -23.17
N PHE A 106 -17.08 13.20 -24.08
CA PHE A 106 -18.02 14.31 -24.03
C PHE A 106 -19.30 13.98 -24.83
N ARG A 107 -20.44 13.94 -24.14
CA ARG A 107 -21.75 13.64 -24.77
C ARG A 107 -22.71 14.81 -24.64
N LYS A 108 -23.20 15.31 -25.77
CA LYS A 108 -24.12 16.46 -25.77
C LYS A 108 -25.54 16.04 -25.40
N THR A 109 -26.14 16.71 -24.43
CA THR A 109 -27.52 16.50 -24.00
C THR A 109 -28.24 17.83 -23.81
N GLY A 110 -29.06 18.21 -24.80
CA GLY A 110 -29.76 19.50 -24.79
C GLY A 110 -28.78 20.68 -24.80
N ASN A 111 -28.86 21.53 -23.77
CA ASN A 111 -27.96 22.69 -23.55
C ASN A 111 -26.75 22.38 -22.67
N LYS A 112 -26.52 21.11 -22.34
CA LYS A 112 -25.39 20.66 -21.53
C LYS A 112 -24.49 19.72 -22.30
N LEU A 113 -23.26 19.61 -21.82
CA LEU A 113 -22.30 18.62 -22.25
C LEU A 113 -21.95 17.74 -21.06
N PHE A 114 -22.18 16.44 -21.14
CA PHE A 114 -21.83 15.49 -20.08
C PHE A 114 -20.42 14.96 -20.26
N LEU A 115 -19.68 14.83 -19.15
CA LEU A 115 -18.49 13.97 -19.07
C LEU A 115 -18.96 12.59 -18.64
N VAL A 116 -18.98 11.64 -19.56
CA VAL A 116 -19.48 10.29 -19.33
C VAL A 116 -18.31 9.35 -19.12
N HIS A 117 -18.25 8.65 -17.98
CA HIS A 117 -17.33 7.56 -17.70
C HIS A 117 -17.88 6.25 -18.25
N LYS A 118 -17.14 5.66 -19.18
CA LYS A 118 -17.42 4.38 -19.82
C LYS A 118 -17.07 3.24 -18.87
N ASN A 119 -17.86 2.17 -18.91
CA ASN A 119 -17.60 0.97 -18.11
C ASN A 119 -16.90 -0.08 -18.97
N TYR A 120 -15.58 -0.19 -18.82
CA TYR A 120 -14.76 -1.16 -19.56
C TYR A 120 -14.56 -2.49 -18.83
N ASP A 121 -15.19 -2.69 -17.69
CA ASP A 121 -15.14 -3.98 -16.99
C ASP A 121 -16.01 -5.04 -17.68
N PHE A 122 -16.95 -4.60 -18.53
CA PHE A 122 -17.87 -5.46 -19.28
C PHE A 122 -17.87 -5.05 -20.76
N ARG A 123 -17.55 -5.98 -21.65
CA ARG A 123 -17.30 -5.70 -23.07
C ARG A 123 -18.03 -6.68 -23.99
N ALA A 124 -18.16 -6.27 -25.25
CA ALA A 124 -18.67 -7.12 -26.32
C ALA A 124 -17.97 -6.77 -27.64
N TYR A 125 -17.32 -7.75 -28.26
CA TYR A 125 -16.65 -7.63 -29.55
C TYR A 125 -17.40 -8.46 -30.60
N SER A 126 -18.49 -7.90 -31.15
CA SER A 126 -19.37 -8.60 -32.09
C SER A 126 -19.83 -7.68 -33.22
N ASP A 127 -19.90 -8.24 -34.43
CA ASP A 127 -20.50 -7.58 -35.58
C ASP A 127 -22.03 -7.44 -35.44
N ASN A 128 -22.63 -8.14 -34.47
CA ASN A 128 -24.05 -8.00 -34.14
C ASN A 128 -24.26 -6.78 -33.24
N SER A 129 -24.66 -5.66 -33.84
CA SER A 129 -24.92 -4.41 -33.12
C SER A 129 -25.97 -4.52 -31.99
N TYR A 130 -26.90 -5.48 -32.05
CA TYR A 130 -27.86 -5.70 -30.95
C TYR A 130 -27.24 -6.36 -29.73
N GLU A 131 -26.25 -7.22 -29.92
CA GLU A 131 -25.52 -7.88 -28.84
C GLU A 131 -24.63 -6.86 -28.12
N VAL A 132 -23.86 -6.07 -28.87
CA VAL A 132 -23.07 -4.95 -28.33
C VAL A 132 -23.98 -3.98 -27.57
N LYS A 133 -25.12 -3.60 -28.16
CA LYS A 133 -26.10 -2.73 -27.49
C LYS A 133 -26.66 -3.36 -26.22
N SER A 134 -26.93 -4.66 -26.21
CA SER A 134 -27.47 -5.35 -25.02
C SER A 134 -26.51 -5.27 -23.84
N VAL A 135 -25.20 -5.40 -24.07
CA VAL A 135 -24.17 -5.29 -23.03
C VAL A 135 -24.04 -3.83 -22.57
N ASN A 136 -23.98 -2.88 -23.52
CA ASN A 136 -23.94 -1.44 -23.20
C ASN A 136 -25.17 -0.98 -22.39
N ASP A 137 -26.37 -1.49 -22.70
CA ASP A 137 -27.61 -1.16 -21.97
C ASP A 137 -27.71 -1.91 -20.62
N ALA A 138 -26.98 -3.01 -20.43
CA ALA A 138 -27.00 -3.82 -19.21
C ALA A 138 -26.03 -3.30 -18.13
N PHE A 139 -24.91 -2.70 -18.53
CA PHE A 139 -23.90 -2.18 -17.61
C PHE A 139 -23.84 -0.66 -17.67
N ALA A 140 -24.17 -0.02 -16.54
CA ALA A 140 -24.34 1.43 -16.50
C ALA A 140 -23.02 2.19 -16.73
N GLU A 141 -23.09 3.21 -17.58
CA GLU A 141 -22.12 4.31 -17.61
C GLU A 141 -22.40 5.29 -16.46
N SER A 142 -21.42 6.13 -16.13
CA SER A 142 -21.57 7.16 -15.08
C SER A 142 -21.35 8.56 -15.62
N VAL A 143 -22.31 9.47 -15.44
CA VAL A 143 -22.10 10.89 -15.73
C VAL A 143 -21.32 11.52 -14.58
N LEU A 144 -20.04 11.84 -14.80
CA LEU A 144 -19.17 12.46 -13.79
C LEU A 144 -19.45 13.95 -13.62
N TRP A 145 -19.81 14.63 -14.70
CA TRP A 145 -20.10 16.06 -14.68
C TRP A 145 -21.02 16.48 -15.84
N GLY A 146 -21.73 17.60 -15.68
CA GLY A 146 -22.49 18.23 -16.75
C GLY A 146 -22.14 19.69 -16.91
N PHE A 147 -21.34 20.01 -17.94
CA PHE A 147 -20.94 21.37 -18.27
C PHE A 147 -22.07 22.16 -18.94
N GLU A 148 -22.11 23.46 -18.67
CA GLU A 148 -22.99 24.40 -19.35
C GLU A 148 -22.33 24.88 -20.64
N ILE A 149 -23.05 24.76 -21.77
CA ILE A 149 -22.58 25.29 -23.06
C ILE A 149 -22.83 26.79 -23.07
N VAL A 150 -21.77 27.57 -22.98
CA VAL A 150 -21.82 29.03 -22.87
C VAL A 150 -21.79 29.72 -24.23
N GLN A 151 -21.16 29.08 -25.23
CA GLN A 151 -21.09 29.58 -26.59
C GLN A 151 -20.88 28.43 -27.58
N LYS A 152 -21.32 28.65 -28.83
CA LYS A 152 -21.01 27.80 -29.97
C LYS A 152 -20.25 28.64 -31.00
N ASP A 153 -19.11 28.14 -31.48
CA ASP A 153 -18.32 28.76 -32.54
C ASP A 153 -18.07 27.74 -33.67
N GLY A 154 -18.75 27.92 -34.81
CA GLY A 154 -18.77 26.89 -35.85
C GLY A 154 -19.33 25.57 -35.31
N ASP A 155 -18.55 24.49 -35.38
CA ASP A 155 -18.89 23.18 -34.78
C ASP A 155 -18.34 22.99 -33.36
N LYS A 156 -17.53 23.94 -32.87
CA LYS A 156 -16.92 23.90 -31.54
C LYS A 156 -17.89 24.38 -30.47
N LEU A 157 -17.82 23.76 -29.31
CA LEU A 157 -18.59 24.10 -28.11
C LEU A 157 -17.66 24.66 -27.05
N LEU A 158 -17.97 25.85 -26.56
CA LEU A 158 -17.32 26.45 -25.40
C LEU A 158 -18.14 26.11 -24.17
N VAL A 159 -17.50 25.51 -23.16
CA VAL A 159 -18.14 25.11 -21.91
C VAL A 159 -17.42 25.70 -20.69
N ASP A 160 -18.17 26.17 -19.69
CA ASP A 160 -17.56 26.62 -18.41
C ASP A 160 -17.19 25.38 -17.57
N ALA A 161 -15.89 25.18 -17.37
CA ALA A 161 -15.34 24.05 -16.62
C ALA A 161 -14.81 24.45 -15.24
N THR A 162 -14.99 25.70 -14.82
CA THR A 162 -14.44 26.23 -13.57
C THR A 162 -14.86 25.36 -12.38
N ASN A 163 -16.17 25.15 -12.18
CA ASN A 163 -16.66 24.37 -11.05
C ASN A 163 -16.30 22.88 -11.11
N PHE A 164 -16.04 22.34 -12.30
CA PHE A 164 -15.60 20.95 -12.45
C PHE A 164 -14.22 20.76 -11.81
N TYR A 165 -13.30 21.69 -12.06
CA TYR A 165 -11.94 21.67 -11.50
C TYR A 165 -11.87 22.06 -10.02
N MET A 166 -12.94 22.62 -9.46
CA MET A 166 -13.03 23.01 -8.05
C MET A 166 -13.56 21.90 -7.12
N GLN A 167 -13.74 20.68 -7.63
CA GLN A 167 -14.27 19.55 -6.87
C GLN A 167 -13.20 18.89 -5.99
N ASP A 168 -13.66 18.21 -4.93
CA ASP A 168 -12.82 17.22 -4.22
C ASP A 168 -12.78 15.90 -5.02
N ALA A 169 -12.18 15.94 -6.21
CA ALA A 169 -12.15 14.80 -7.13
C ALA A 169 -11.30 13.63 -6.59
N HIS A 170 -10.43 13.88 -5.61
CA HIS A 170 -9.56 12.89 -4.99
C HIS A 170 -10.13 12.30 -3.67
N GLY A 171 -11.30 12.76 -3.21
CA GLY A 171 -11.98 12.20 -2.04
C GLY A 171 -11.26 12.48 -0.71
N VAL A 172 -10.63 13.64 -0.58
CA VAL A 172 -9.93 14.06 0.65
C VAL A 172 -10.88 14.11 1.85
N ALA A 173 -12.11 14.63 1.67
CA ALA A 173 -13.11 14.67 2.74
C ALA A 173 -13.48 13.27 3.23
N ASP A 174 -13.71 12.33 2.31
CA ASP A 174 -14.09 10.97 2.62
C ASP A 174 -12.93 10.22 3.31
N ARG A 175 -11.71 10.38 2.82
CA ARG A 175 -10.51 9.80 3.44
C ARG A 175 -10.33 10.28 4.89
N LEU A 176 -10.48 11.58 5.14
CA LEU A 176 -10.38 12.14 6.49
C LEU A 176 -11.50 11.62 7.42
N SER A 177 -12.71 11.45 6.88
CA SER A 177 -13.86 10.90 7.62
C SER A 177 -13.62 9.44 8.02
N GLN A 178 -13.22 8.60 7.07
CA GLN A 178 -12.89 7.19 7.30
C GLN A 178 -11.74 7.02 8.30
N ALA A 179 -10.72 7.89 8.20
CA ALA A 179 -9.60 7.94 9.15
C ALA A 179 -9.96 8.58 10.50
N ARG A 180 -11.24 8.91 10.76
CA ARG A 180 -11.76 9.52 11.99
C ARG A 180 -11.11 10.87 12.35
N GLN A 181 -10.66 11.62 11.35
CA GLN A 181 -10.00 12.92 11.52
C GLN A 181 -10.96 14.11 11.49
N GLY A 182 -12.23 13.86 11.21
CA GLY A 182 -13.30 14.86 11.20
C GLY A 182 -14.14 14.75 9.93
N THR A 183 -15.19 15.54 9.86
CA THR A 183 -16.04 15.66 8.65
C THR A 183 -15.76 17.00 7.99
N TYR A 184 -15.45 16.97 6.69
CA TYR A 184 -15.05 18.13 5.91
C TYR A 184 -15.91 18.27 4.66
N ARG A 185 -15.93 19.48 4.09
CA ARG A 185 -16.55 19.81 2.80
C ARG A 185 -15.75 20.91 2.10
N THR A 186 -15.78 20.93 0.77
CA THR A 186 -15.11 21.98 0.00
C THR A 186 -15.67 23.37 0.34
N ASP A 187 -14.80 24.37 0.43
CA ASP A 187 -15.13 25.77 0.63
C ASP A 187 -14.72 26.56 -0.62
N ALA A 188 -15.70 26.89 -1.46
CA ALA A 188 -15.49 27.61 -2.71
C ALA A 188 -14.84 28.99 -2.51
N SER A 189 -15.06 29.66 -1.36
CA SER A 189 -14.49 30.99 -1.10
C SER A 189 -12.98 30.96 -0.82
N ARG A 190 -12.45 29.78 -0.49
CA ARG A 190 -11.03 29.54 -0.17
C ARG A 190 -10.37 28.61 -1.17
N SER A 191 -10.98 28.44 -2.33
CA SER A 191 -10.51 27.55 -3.38
C SER A 191 -10.46 28.33 -4.70
N GLY A 192 -9.50 28.03 -5.56
CA GLY A 192 -9.41 28.61 -6.90
C GLY A 192 -8.44 27.86 -7.81
N LEU A 193 -8.47 28.19 -9.10
CA LEU A 193 -7.51 27.64 -10.07
C LEU A 193 -6.08 28.03 -9.67
N TYR A 194 -5.16 27.10 -9.86
CA TYR A 194 -3.73 27.31 -9.64
C TYR A 194 -3.04 27.45 -11.01
N GLU A 195 -3.00 28.68 -11.51
CA GLU A 195 -2.54 29.02 -12.86
C GLU A 195 -1.10 28.59 -13.20
N PRO A 196 -0.09 28.65 -12.29
CA PRO A 196 1.31 28.36 -12.65
C PRO A 196 1.56 26.97 -13.23
N THR A 197 0.70 25.99 -12.91
CA THR A 197 0.78 24.61 -13.41
C THR A 197 -0.47 24.19 -14.18
N THR A 198 -1.37 25.13 -14.48
CA THR A 198 -2.45 24.91 -15.45
C THR A 198 -1.89 25.07 -16.85
N LYS A 199 -1.62 23.93 -17.50
CA LYS A 199 -0.85 23.83 -18.76
C LYS A 199 -1.55 22.91 -19.74
N ASN A 200 -1.21 23.07 -21.01
CA ASN A 200 -1.72 22.23 -22.08
C ASN A 200 -0.53 21.67 -22.88
N PHE A 201 -0.53 20.36 -23.08
CA PHE A 201 0.49 19.61 -23.79
C PHE A 201 -0.15 18.90 -24.98
N PRO A 202 0.65 18.43 -25.96
CA PRO A 202 0.10 17.77 -27.15
C PRO A 202 -0.79 16.55 -26.84
N GLN A 203 -0.47 15.78 -25.79
CA GLN A 203 -1.16 14.53 -25.46
C GLN A 203 -1.95 14.61 -24.15
N ASN A 204 -1.89 15.72 -23.42
CA ASN A 204 -2.66 15.89 -22.20
C ASN A 204 -2.96 17.37 -21.87
N THR A 205 -4.14 17.60 -21.32
CA THR A 205 -4.58 18.87 -20.76
C THR A 205 -4.56 18.78 -19.24
N GLU A 206 -3.79 19.65 -18.59
CA GLU A 206 -3.54 19.63 -17.15
C GLU A 206 -4.09 20.88 -16.48
N VAL A 207 -5.07 20.72 -15.60
CA VAL A 207 -5.64 21.83 -14.82
C VAL A 207 -5.48 21.52 -13.34
N GLU A 208 -4.89 22.46 -12.60
CA GLU A 208 -4.66 22.35 -11.17
C GLU A 208 -5.52 23.37 -10.42
N ALA A 209 -6.07 22.97 -9.28
CA ALA A 209 -6.84 23.82 -8.39
C ALA A 209 -6.34 23.70 -6.95
N THR A 210 -6.29 24.83 -6.27
CA THR A 210 -6.15 24.88 -4.82
C THR A 210 -7.52 24.66 -4.20
N ILE A 211 -7.67 23.55 -3.47
CA ILE A 211 -8.93 23.14 -2.84
C ILE A 211 -8.77 23.22 -1.33
N THR A 212 -9.62 24.04 -0.69
CA THR A 212 -9.72 24.10 0.77
C THR A 212 -10.98 23.37 1.23
N LEU A 213 -10.82 22.44 2.15
CA LEU A 213 -11.89 21.73 2.82
C LEU A 213 -12.03 22.22 4.25
N THR A 214 -13.23 22.65 4.63
CA THR A 214 -13.54 23.12 5.98
C THR A 214 -14.38 22.11 6.74
N GLY A 215 -14.09 21.97 8.04
CA GLY A 215 -14.69 20.93 8.87
C GLY A 215 -14.43 21.14 10.35
N LYS A 216 -14.71 20.11 11.15
CA LYS A 216 -14.34 20.06 12.57
C LYS A 216 -13.37 18.91 12.78
N ALA A 217 -12.11 19.24 13.03
CA ALA A 217 -11.08 18.25 13.26
C ALA A 217 -11.32 17.47 14.55
N SER A 218 -11.23 16.15 14.50
CA SER A 218 -11.38 15.26 15.67
C SER A 218 -10.13 14.45 15.99
N GLY A 219 -9.23 14.24 15.02
CA GLY A 219 -8.07 13.36 15.19
C GLY A 219 -6.74 14.09 15.36
N GLY A 220 -5.76 13.41 15.95
CA GLY A 220 -4.41 13.95 16.20
C GLY A 220 -3.54 14.03 14.94
N MET A 221 -3.76 13.14 13.96
CA MET A 221 -2.92 13.05 12.75
C MET A 221 -3.10 14.29 11.87
N ILE A 222 -4.34 14.75 11.67
CA ILE A 222 -4.56 15.99 10.90
C ILE A 222 -4.00 17.21 11.64
N ARG A 223 -4.13 17.25 12.97
CA ARG A 223 -3.62 18.34 13.83
C ARG A 223 -2.10 18.43 13.85
N SER A 224 -1.38 17.35 13.58
CA SER A 224 0.08 17.35 13.59
C SER A 224 0.71 17.86 12.29
N VAL A 225 -0.06 17.94 11.19
CA VAL A 225 0.46 18.25 9.85
C VAL A 225 -0.20 19.47 9.21
N THR A 226 -1.30 19.96 9.77
CA THR A 226 -1.99 21.16 9.26
C THR A 226 -1.93 22.30 10.26
N PRO A 227 -1.63 23.54 9.83
CA PRO A 227 -1.57 24.69 10.74
C PRO A 227 -2.94 25.12 11.27
N SER A 228 -4.01 24.86 10.50
CA SER A 228 -5.39 25.12 10.88
C SER A 228 -6.22 23.88 10.57
N PRO A 229 -6.35 22.92 11.51
CA PRO A 229 -6.89 21.59 11.20
C PRO A 229 -8.37 21.59 10.83
N ASP A 230 -9.11 22.64 11.15
CA ASP A 230 -10.50 22.83 10.71
C ASP A 230 -10.62 23.35 9.25
N ALA A 231 -9.49 23.68 8.60
CA ALA A 231 -9.41 24.17 7.23
C ALA A 231 -8.17 23.59 6.51
N VAL A 232 -8.36 22.47 5.82
CA VAL A 232 -7.30 21.73 5.15
C VAL A 232 -7.22 22.16 3.70
N THR A 233 -6.06 22.64 3.24
CA THR A 233 -5.85 23.05 1.85
C THR A 233 -4.88 22.11 1.16
N VAL A 234 -5.27 21.62 -0.02
CA VAL A 234 -4.47 20.76 -0.90
C VAL A 234 -4.49 21.32 -2.32
N ARG A 235 -3.62 20.82 -3.19
CA ARG A 235 -3.74 21.06 -4.63
C ARG A 235 -4.09 19.76 -5.35
N MET A 236 -5.15 19.83 -6.14
CA MET A 236 -5.68 18.73 -6.93
C MET A 236 -5.47 19.04 -8.41
N ARG A 237 -5.12 18.00 -9.16
CA ARG A 237 -4.93 18.06 -10.59
C ARG A 237 -5.95 17.20 -11.30
N HIS A 238 -6.43 17.71 -12.42
CA HIS A 238 -7.24 17.01 -13.39
C HIS A 238 -6.45 16.92 -14.70
N SER A 239 -6.30 15.70 -15.18
CA SER A 239 -5.54 15.38 -16.38
C SER A 239 -6.48 14.72 -17.38
N PHE A 240 -6.69 15.37 -18.52
CA PHE A 240 -7.33 14.76 -19.69
C PHE A 240 -6.24 14.32 -20.66
N ILE A 241 -6.13 13.02 -20.89
CA ILE A 241 -5.02 12.38 -21.58
C ILE A 241 -5.54 11.70 -22.84
N GLN A 242 -4.87 11.92 -23.96
CA GLN A 242 -5.16 11.23 -25.21
C GLN A 242 -4.97 9.71 -25.04
N LEU A 243 -5.94 8.92 -25.51
CA LEU A 243 -5.79 7.47 -25.58
C LEU A 243 -4.74 7.08 -26.63
N PRO A 244 -3.97 6.00 -26.43
CA PRO A 244 -3.04 5.49 -27.43
C PRO A 244 -3.79 4.98 -28.67
N ASP A 245 -3.03 4.79 -29.76
CA ASP A 245 -3.53 4.14 -30.97
C ASP A 245 -3.89 2.66 -30.74
N GLU A 246 -4.49 2.03 -31.75
CA GLU A 246 -4.94 0.62 -31.68
C GLU A 246 -3.82 -0.39 -32.01
N ASN A 247 -2.56 0.05 -32.13
CA ASN A 247 -1.43 -0.79 -32.56
C ASN A 247 -0.70 -1.50 -31.40
N TYR A 248 -1.27 -1.49 -30.20
CA TYR A 248 -0.72 -2.19 -29.04
C TYR A 248 -1.27 -3.60 -28.94
N GLU A 249 -0.37 -4.59 -28.86
CA GLU A 249 -0.72 -6.00 -28.66
C GLU A 249 -0.70 -6.36 -27.16
N PRO A 250 -1.87 -6.62 -26.54
CA PRO A 250 -1.95 -7.10 -25.17
C PRO A 250 -1.29 -8.47 -25.01
N ARG A 251 -0.64 -8.70 -23.87
CA ARG A 251 -0.02 -9.99 -23.53
C ARG A 251 -0.81 -10.68 -22.43
N GLU A 252 -1.11 -11.96 -22.61
CA GLU A 252 -1.92 -12.72 -21.65
C GLU A 252 -1.28 -12.74 -20.26
N PHE A 253 -2.13 -12.72 -19.24
CA PHE A 253 -1.68 -12.84 -17.85
C PHE A 253 -1.57 -14.30 -17.44
N ASP A 254 -0.41 -14.67 -16.90
CA ASP A 254 -0.22 -15.93 -16.18
C ASP A 254 0.13 -15.65 -14.70
N PRO A 255 -0.51 -16.34 -13.73
CA PRO A 255 -0.24 -16.14 -12.30
C PRO A 255 1.22 -16.42 -11.91
N ARG A 256 1.97 -17.19 -12.70
CA ARG A 256 3.37 -17.54 -12.50
C ARG A 256 4.35 -16.46 -12.99
N ALA A 257 3.87 -15.45 -13.72
CA ALA A 257 4.74 -14.51 -14.43
C ALA A 257 5.18 -13.28 -13.64
N GLY A 258 4.53 -12.98 -12.51
CA GLY A 258 4.90 -11.84 -11.68
C GLY A 258 4.48 -10.47 -12.19
N TYR A 259 3.39 -10.35 -12.95
CA TYR A 259 2.87 -9.08 -13.46
C TYR A 259 1.54 -8.65 -12.82
N GLY A 260 1.34 -7.34 -12.67
CA GLY A 260 0.00 -6.78 -12.53
C GLY A 260 -0.80 -6.92 -13.83
N SER A 261 -2.14 -7.02 -13.73
CA SER A 261 -3.00 -7.21 -14.89
C SER A 261 -4.23 -6.30 -14.90
N ILE A 262 -4.74 -6.03 -16.09
CA ILE A 262 -6.13 -5.63 -16.28
C ILE A 262 -7.01 -6.88 -16.36
N SER A 263 -8.29 -6.74 -16.01
CA SER A 263 -9.26 -7.82 -16.16
C SER A 263 -10.63 -7.26 -16.54
N TYR A 264 -11.35 -7.96 -17.42
CA TYR A 264 -12.70 -7.60 -17.83
C TYR A 264 -13.50 -8.85 -18.23
N MET A 265 -14.83 -8.76 -18.23
CA MET A 265 -15.71 -9.79 -18.76
C MET A 265 -16.06 -9.48 -20.22
N ASP A 266 -15.82 -10.45 -21.10
CA ASP A 266 -16.20 -10.37 -22.51
C ASP A 266 -17.46 -11.22 -22.79
N PHE A 267 -18.61 -10.57 -22.95
CA PHE A 267 -19.88 -11.23 -23.18
C PHE A 267 -20.05 -11.83 -24.58
N THR A 268 -19.07 -11.62 -25.47
CA THR A 268 -19.03 -12.29 -26.79
C THR A 268 -18.19 -13.56 -26.76
N THR A 269 -17.59 -13.89 -25.61
CA THR A 269 -16.87 -15.15 -25.40
C THR A 269 -17.83 -16.34 -25.46
N ALA A 270 -17.39 -17.42 -26.14
CA ALA A 270 -18.16 -18.66 -26.22
C ALA A 270 -18.37 -19.28 -24.82
N ILE A 271 -19.51 -19.95 -24.62
CA ILE A 271 -19.88 -20.54 -23.31
C ILE A 271 -18.84 -21.55 -22.78
N SER A 272 -18.07 -22.19 -23.67
CA SER A 272 -17.01 -23.13 -23.30
C SER A 272 -15.75 -22.46 -22.74
N ASP A 273 -15.60 -21.16 -22.94
CA ASP A 273 -14.35 -20.45 -22.73
C ASP A 273 -14.48 -19.51 -21.52
N PRO A 274 -13.37 -19.18 -20.83
CA PRO A 274 -13.41 -18.25 -19.71
C PRO A 274 -13.87 -16.85 -20.15
N ILE A 275 -15.01 -16.41 -19.61
CA ILE A 275 -15.60 -15.08 -19.89
C ILE A 275 -14.70 -13.94 -19.41
N VAL A 276 -13.93 -14.18 -18.34
CA VAL A 276 -12.99 -13.20 -17.79
C VAL A 276 -11.70 -13.26 -18.59
N LYS A 277 -11.32 -12.13 -19.20
CA LYS A 277 -10.03 -11.93 -19.86
C LYS A 277 -9.07 -11.22 -18.91
N LYS A 278 -7.78 -11.54 -19.01
CA LYS A 278 -6.71 -10.92 -18.22
C LYS A 278 -5.48 -10.70 -19.07
N PHE A 279 -4.93 -9.50 -19.01
CA PHE A 279 -3.72 -9.12 -19.74
C PHE A 279 -2.77 -8.38 -18.81
N ILE A 280 -1.47 -8.65 -18.93
CA ILE A 280 -0.46 -7.95 -18.13
C ILE A 280 -0.44 -6.46 -18.47
N SER A 281 -0.05 -5.64 -17.50
CA SER A 281 0.25 -4.24 -17.74
C SER A 281 1.73 -4.05 -18.05
N ARG A 282 2.07 -3.47 -19.20
CA ARG A 282 3.47 -3.17 -19.58
C ARG A 282 3.56 -1.95 -20.50
N HIS A 283 4.72 -1.30 -20.54
CA HIS A 283 4.99 -0.29 -21.55
C HIS A 283 5.04 -0.92 -22.95
N ARG A 284 4.72 -0.13 -23.98
CA ARG A 284 5.01 -0.49 -25.36
C ARG A 284 6.52 -0.44 -25.59
N LEU A 285 7.10 -1.50 -26.13
CA LEU A 285 8.52 -1.56 -26.46
C LEU A 285 8.72 -2.34 -27.76
N VAL A 286 9.20 -1.67 -28.81
CA VAL A 286 9.34 -2.24 -30.15
C VAL A 286 10.79 -2.30 -30.56
N LYS A 287 11.27 -3.50 -30.94
CA LYS A 287 12.59 -3.69 -31.54
C LYS A 287 12.63 -3.10 -32.95
N ILE A 288 13.68 -2.34 -33.27
CA ILE A 288 13.96 -1.92 -34.66
C ILE A 288 14.21 -3.14 -35.56
N ASN A 289 14.90 -4.18 -35.04
CA ASN A 289 15.15 -5.44 -35.72
C ASN A 289 14.57 -6.60 -34.90
N PRO A 290 13.29 -6.99 -35.10
CA PRO A 290 12.63 -8.02 -34.29
C PRO A 290 13.34 -9.39 -34.30
N GLY A 291 13.92 -9.80 -35.43
CA GLY A 291 14.65 -11.07 -35.56
C GLY A 291 16.07 -11.08 -35.00
N ALA A 292 16.58 -9.95 -34.47
CA ALA A 292 17.89 -9.90 -33.84
C ALA A 292 17.80 -10.33 -32.36
N GLU A 293 18.78 -11.14 -31.92
CA GLU A 293 18.94 -11.53 -30.51
C GLU A 293 18.98 -10.29 -29.60
N LEU A 294 19.75 -9.27 -30.02
CA LEU A 294 19.85 -7.97 -29.37
C LEU A 294 19.55 -6.86 -30.40
N SER A 295 18.57 -6.00 -30.10
CA SER A 295 18.17 -4.88 -30.97
C SER A 295 17.97 -3.59 -30.19
N GLU A 296 18.34 -2.46 -30.80
CA GLU A 296 17.85 -1.14 -30.38
C GLU A 296 16.32 -1.06 -30.51
N VAL A 297 15.71 -0.12 -29.79
CA VAL A 297 14.26 0.08 -29.74
C VAL A 297 13.85 1.38 -30.41
N GLU A 298 12.64 1.41 -30.96
CA GLU A 298 12.07 2.61 -31.58
C GLU A 298 11.93 3.75 -30.56
N GLU A 299 11.34 3.44 -29.40
CA GLU A 299 11.18 4.37 -28.29
C GLU A 299 11.68 3.73 -26.98
N PRO A 300 12.75 4.25 -26.36
CA PRO A 300 13.26 3.75 -25.08
C PRO A 300 12.38 4.22 -23.92
N ILE A 301 12.30 3.39 -22.88
CA ILE A 301 11.63 3.71 -21.63
C ILE A 301 12.57 4.56 -20.79
N VAL A 302 12.30 5.86 -20.70
CA VAL A 302 13.11 6.82 -19.92
C VAL A 302 12.33 7.32 -18.71
N TYR A 303 12.94 7.21 -17.53
CA TYR A 303 12.45 7.80 -16.28
C TYR A 303 13.27 9.02 -15.89
N TYR A 304 12.58 10.09 -15.49
CA TYR A 304 13.21 11.34 -15.07
C TYR A 304 13.06 11.57 -13.56
N LEU A 305 14.18 11.73 -12.87
CA LEU A 305 14.23 12.03 -11.44
C LEU A 305 13.93 13.51 -11.18
N ASP A 306 13.03 13.78 -10.24
CA ASP A 306 12.70 15.12 -9.74
C ASP A 306 13.96 15.82 -9.20
N ARG A 307 14.26 17.01 -9.73
CA ARG A 307 15.37 17.87 -9.31
C ARG A 307 15.28 18.33 -7.86
N GLY A 308 14.13 18.18 -7.20
CA GLY A 308 13.97 18.38 -5.76
C GLY A 308 14.69 17.34 -4.89
N THR A 309 15.20 16.26 -5.49
CA THR A 309 15.97 15.23 -4.79
C THR A 309 17.38 15.75 -4.46
N PRO A 310 17.79 15.78 -3.18
CA PRO A 310 19.13 16.27 -2.81
C PRO A 310 20.23 15.24 -3.12
N GLU A 311 21.46 15.70 -3.36
CA GLU A 311 22.63 14.81 -3.30
C GLU A 311 22.96 14.44 -1.84
N PRO A 312 23.51 13.22 -1.57
CA PRO A 312 23.88 12.15 -2.51
C PRO A 312 22.72 11.21 -2.90
N VAL A 313 21.49 11.49 -2.46
CA VAL A 313 20.32 10.63 -2.71
C VAL A 313 20.00 10.56 -4.21
N ALA A 314 20.10 11.68 -4.93
CA ALA A 314 19.81 11.72 -6.36
C ALA A 314 20.70 10.77 -7.16
N SER A 315 22.02 10.77 -6.89
CA SER A 315 22.96 9.83 -7.51
C SER A 315 22.59 8.37 -7.23
N ALA A 316 22.27 8.02 -5.99
CA ALA A 316 21.89 6.65 -5.62
C ALA A 316 20.58 6.19 -6.31
N LEU A 317 19.57 7.05 -6.41
CA LEU A 317 18.32 6.70 -7.07
C LEU A 317 18.48 6.49 -8.58
N ILE A 318 19.28 7.33 -9.24
CA ILE A 318 19.60 7.17 -10.67
C ILE A 318 20.37 5.87 -10.91
N GLU A 319 21.38 5.59 -10.08
CA GLU A 319 22.18 4.38 -10.18
C GLU A 319 21.33 3.11 -10.05
N GLY A 320 20.54 3.00 -8.98
CA GLY A 320 19.68 1.85 -8.74
C GLY A 320 18.60 1.68 -9.81
N GLY A 321 17.98 2.78 -10.24
CA GLY A 321 16.97 2.72 -11.29
C GLY A 321 17.52 2.20 -12.63
N ASN A 322 18.76 2.54 -12.97
CA ASN A 322 19.42 2.07 -14.20
C ASN A 322 19.77 0.57 -14.19
N TRP A 323 19.63 -0.15 -13.06
CA TRP A 323 19.81 -1.60 -13.03
C TRP A 323 18.85 -2.33 -13.96
N TRP A 324 17.64 -1.79 -14.19
CA TRP A 324 16.67 -2.38 -15.11
C TRP A 324 17.18 -2.55 -16.54
N ASN A 325 18.12 -1.73 -17.00
CA ASN A 325 18.73 -1.93 -18.33
C ASN A 325 19.37 -3.33 -18.47
N GLN A 326 19.90 -3.89 -17.38
CA GLN A 326 20.47 -5.26 -17.38
C GLN A 326 19.39 -6.32 -17.68
N ALA A 327 18.15 -6.14 -17.22
CA ALA A 327 17.05 -7.07 -17.49
C ALA A 327 16.47 -6.89 -18.90
N PHE A 328 16.39 -5.65 -19.39
CA PHE A 328 15.98 -5.38 -20.78
C PHE A 328 17.02 -5.90 -21.78
N GLU A 329 18.32 -5.74 -21.53
CA GLU A 329 19.38 -6.36 -22.34
C GLU A 329 19.29 -7.89 -22.34
N ALA A 330 19.04 -8.51 -21.19
CA ALA A 330 18.82 -9.95 -21.09
C ALA A 330 17.58 -10.44 -21.86
N ALA A 331 16.56 -9.58 -22.03
CA ALA A 331 15.39 -9.84 -22.88
C ALA A 331 15.62 -9.49 -24.36
N GLY A 332 16.83 -9.06 -24.74
CA GLY A 332 17.23 -8.80 -26.12
C GLY A 332 17.06 -7.35 -26.58
N PHE A 333 16.95 -6.40 -25.65
CA PHE A 333 16.80 -4.98 -25.95
C PHE A 333 18.04 -4.19 -25.58
N LYS A 334 18.64 -3.52 -26.57
CA LYS A 334 19.81 -2.66 -26.39
C LYS A 334 19.38 -1.23 -26.06
N ASP A 335 19.96 -0.66 -25.01
CA ASP A 335 19.76 0.75 -24.60
C ASP A 335 18.28 1.16 -24.45
N ALA A 336 17.44 0.20 -24.06
CA ALA A 336 15.99 0.36 -24.04
C ALA A 336 15.44 0.97 -22.75
N PHE A 337 16.23 1.01 -21.68
CA PHE A 337 15.80 1.54 -20.40
C PHE A 337 16.85 2.51 -19.83
N ARG A 338 16.41 3.69 -19.37
CA ARG A 338 17.29 4.70 -18.76
C ARG A 338 16.62 5.44 -17.62
N VAL A 339 17.40 5.80 -16.60
CA VAL A 339 17.01 6.78 -15.57
C VAL A 339 17.97 7.94 -15.61
N GLU A 340 17.42 9.15 -15.69
CA GLU A 340 18.18 10.39 -15.85
C GLU A 340 17.64 11.49 -14.91
N LEU A 341 18.44 12.51 -14.62
CA LEU A 341 17.92 13.69 -13.94
C LEU A 341 17.00 14.47 -14.87
N ALA A 342 15.84 14.91 -14.38
CA ALA A 342 14.94 15.74 -15.17
C ALA A 342 15.67 16.99 -15.71
N PRO A 343 15.56 17.29 -17.03
CA PRO A 343 16.03 18.54 -17.59
C PRO A 343 15.43 19.75 -16.87
N GLU A 344 16.17 20.85 -16.84
CA GLU A 344 15.68 22.08 -16.24
C GLU A 344 14.41 22.58 -16.97
N GLY A 345 13.37 22.90 -16.20
CA GLY A 345 12.09 23.36 -16.75
C GLY A 345 11.17 22.26 -17.29
N MET A 346 11.60 20.99 -17.29
CA MET A 346 10.74 19.85 -17.62
C MET A 346 9.54 19.79 -16.66
N ASP A 347 8.35 19.59 -17.20
CA ASP A 347 7.16 19.41 -16.39
C ASP A 347 6.92 17.93 -16.09
N LEU A 348 6.97 17.55 -14.81
CA LEU A 348 6.73 16.17 -14.36
C LEU A 348 5.26 15.74 -14.56
N MET A 349 4.36 16.67 -14.88
CA MET A 349 2.94 16.44 -15.15
C MET A 349 2.66 16.02 -16.60
N ASP A 350 3.57 16.27 -17.53
CA ASP A 350 3.42 15.85 -18.92
C ASP A 350 3.35 14.32 -18.99
N VAL A 351 2.33 13.79 -19.68
CA VAL A 351 2.09 12.34 -19.73
C VAL A 351 3.19 11.61 -20.50
N ARG A 352 3.90 12.31 -21.39
CA ARG A 352 4.97 11.79 -22.24
C ARG A 352 6.21 11.32 -21.50
N TYR A 353 6.31 11.59 -20.21
CA TYR A 353 7.50 11.33 -19.43
C TYR A 353 7.20 10.48 -18.20
N ASN A 354 7.93 9.39 -18.02
CA ASN A 354 7.93 8.64 -16.76
C ASN A 354 8.74 9.41 -15.71
N VAL A 355 8.30 9.40 -14.45
CA VAL A 355 8.88 10.26 -13.41
C VAL A 355 9.13 9.52 -12.12
N ILE A 356 10.21 9.93 -11.43
CA ILE A 356 10.53 9.55 -10.06
C ILE A 356 10.47 10.81 -9.20
N GLN A 357 9.50 10.88 -8.31
CA GLN A 357 9.26 12.04 -7.46
C GLN A 357 9.77 11.82 -6.05
N TRP A 358 10.40 12.85 -5.49
CA TRP A 358 10.85 12.88 -4.10
C TRP A 358 9.80 13.53 -3.20
N VAL A 359 9.33 12.79 -2.19
CA VAL A 359 8.22 13.23 -1.34
C VAL A 359 8.60 13.29 0.14
N HIS A 360 8.13 14.35 0.80
CA HIS A 360 8.32 14.58 2.23
C HIS A 360 7.04 14.29 2.99
N ARG A 361 7.18 13.59 4.13
CA ARG A 361 6.09 13.26 5.05
C ARG A 361 6.53 13.59 6.47
N SER A 362 5.57 13.80 7.37
CA SER A 362 5.81 14.06 8.81
C SER A 362 6.29 12.82 9.58
N THR A 363 6.00 11.63 9.06
CA THR A 363 6.45 10.34 9.58
C THR A 363 7.08 9.51 8.46
N ARG A 364 7.88 8.51 8.83
CA ARG A 364 8.28 7.47 7.87
C ARG A 364 7.04 6.85 7.22
N GLY A 365 7.17 6.54 5.94
CA GLY A 365 6.07 6.05 5.12
C GLY A 365 6.57 5.21 3.96
N TRP A 366 5.65 4.55 3.29
CA TRP A 366 5.95 3.71 2.14
C TRP A 366 6.33 4.57 0.93
N SER A 367 7.27 4.08 0.14
CA SER A 367 7.38 4.47 -1.26
C SER A 367 6.37 3.65 -2.06
N TYR A 368 5.99 4.13 -3.24
CA TYR A 368 5.12 3.37 -4.13
C TYR A 368 5.35 3.76 -5.59
N GLY A 369 5.35 2.76 -6.47
CA GLY A 369 5.22 2.90 -7.91
C GLY A 369 3.76 2.81 -8.34
N SER A 370 3.29 3.79 -9.12
CA SER A 370 1.96 3.78 -9.76
C SER A 370 2.09 4.11 -11.24
N SER A 371 1.05 3.84 -12.02
CA SER A 371 1.08 4.10 -13.47
C SER A 371 -0.25 4.64 -13.98
N VAL A 372 -0.18 5.54 -14.96
CA VAL A 372 -1.31 5.80 -15.85
C VAL A 372 -1.29 4.74 -16.95
N ARG A 373 -2.39 4.00 -17.07
CA ARG A 373 -2.51 2.88 -18.01
C ARG A 373 -3.79 3.02 -18.81
N ASP A 374 -3.80 2.49 -20.03
CA ASP A 374 -5.03 2.29 -20.80
C ASP A 374 -5.80 1.07 -20.25
N PRO A 375 -6.99 1.24 -19.64
CA PRO A 375 -7.80 0.13 -19.14
C PRO A 375 -8.26 -0.85 -20.23
N ARG A 376 -8.24 -0.45 -21.51
CA ARG A 376 -8.65 -1.29 -22.64
C ARG A 376 -7.63 -2.38 -22.91
N THR A 377 -6.34 -2.04 -22.88
CA THR A 377 -5.25 -2.90 -23.38
C THR A 377 -4.24 -3.29 -22.32
N GLY A 378 -4.14 -2.54 -21.21
CA GLY A 378 -3.08 -2.70 -20.22
C GLY A 378 -1.80 -1.92 -20.54
N GLU A 379 -1.78 -1.17 -21.64
CA GLU A 379 -0.62 -0.34 -22.03
C GLU A 379 -0.31 0.71 -20.95
N ILE A 380 0.93 0.74 -20.49
CA ILE A 380 1.41 1.76 -19.55
C ILE A 380 1.84 2.99 -20.32
N LEU A 381 1.11 4.10 -20.13
CA LEU A 381 1.39 5.40 -20.76
C LEU A 381 2.41 6.22 -19.96
N LYS A 382 2.36 6.12 -18.63
CA LYS A 382 3.26 6.85 -17.72
C LYS A 382 3.52 6.05 -16.46
N GLY A 383 4.78 5.78 -16.16
CA GLY A 383 5.25 5.38 -14.84
C GLY A 383 5.40 6.59 -13.91
N HIS A 384 4.88 6.47 -12.69
CA HIS A 384 4.84 7.53 -11.69
C HIS A 384 5.28 6.98 -10.33
N VAL A 385 6.57 7.13 -10.02
CA VAL A 385 7.18 6.66 -8.78
C VAL A 385 7.19 7.76 -7.73
N SER A 386 6.84 7.44 -6.48
CA SER A 386 6.91 8.34 -5.32
C SER A 386 7.81 7.77 -4.22
N LEU A 387 8.92 8.46 -3.93
CA LEU A 387 9.95 8.01 -2.98
C LEU A 387 9.99 8.85 -1.70
N GLY A 388 9.81 8.20 -0.55
CA GLY A 388 9.69 8.85 0.75
C GLY A 388 11.01 9.26 1.39
N SER A 389 11.13 10.53 1.79
CA SER A 389 12.41 11.08 2.28
C SER A 389 12.83 10.67 3.70
N LEU A 390 11.91 10.15 4.51
CA LEU A 390 12.19 9.86 5.92
C LEU A 390 12.57 8.40 6.18
N ARG A 391 12.25 7.47 5.26
CA ARG A 391 12.53 6.04 5.48
C ARG A 391 14.03 5.78 5.63
N VAL A 392 14.84 6.45 4.81
CA VAL A 392 16.32 6.38 4.85
C VAL A 392 16.93 6.70 6.22
N ARG A 393 16.27 7.56 7.03
CA ARG A 393 16.72 7.86 8.39
C ARG A 393 16.59 6.66 9.33
N GLN A 394 15.63 5.77 9.08
CA GLN A 394 15.49 4.54 9.82
C GLN A 394 16.61 3.56 9.48
N ASP A 395 16.98 3.46 8.20
CA ASP A 395 18.08 2.60 7.77
C ASP A 395 19.41 3.09 8.38
N TYR A 396 19.60 4.42 8.39
CA TYR A 396 20.70 5.05 9.13
C TYR A 396 20.67 4.73 10.63
N LEU A 397 19.49 4.77 11.27
CA LEU A 397 19.32 4.47 12.69
C LEU A 397 19.60 2.99 13.03
N ILE A 398 19.25 2.07 12.12
CA ILE A 398 19.61 0.64 12.24
C ILE A 398 21.13 0.50 12.22
N ALA A 399 21.79 1.11 11.23
CA ALA A 399 23.26 1.10 11.14
C ALA A 399 23.91 1.76 12.37
N GLN A 400 23.32 2.85 12.89
CA GLN A 400 23.78 3.54 14.10
C GLN A 400 23.73 2.64 15.34
N GLY A 401 22.64 1.91 15.57
CA GLY A 401 22.55 0.98 16.69
C GLY A 401 23.52 -0.21 16.57
N LEU A 402 23.80 -0.66 15.34
CA LEU A 402 24.73 -1.75 15.06
C LEU A 402 26.21 -1.33 15.17
N LEU A 403 26.59 -0.19 14.61
CA LEU A 403 27.99 0.25 14.54
C LEU A 403 28.41 1.08 15.75
N GLN A 404 27.50 1.88 16.32
CA GLN A 404 27.77 2.76 17.46
C GLN A 404 29.01 3.65 17.22
N PRO A 405 28.99 4.45 16.13
CA PRO A 405 30.22 4.97 15.52
C PRO A 405 30.83 6.18 16.25
N PHE A 406 30.18 6.74 17.28
CA PHE A 406 30.53 8.05 17.83
C PHE A 406 31.66 8.02 18.88
N GLU A 407 32.55 7.03 18.81
CA GLU A 407 33.73 6.98 19.69
C GLU A 407 34.72 8.11 19.36
N ASN A 408 35.34 8.71 20.37
CA ASN A 408 36.38 9.74 20.24
C ASN A 408 35.96 11.03 19.48
N GLY A 409 34.67 11.37 19.49
CA GLY A 409 34.15 12.55 18.77
C GLY A 409 34.14 12.39 17.24
N ASN A 410 34.26 11.16 16.75
CA ASN A 410 34.21 10.86 15.33
C ASN A 410 32.74 10.87 14.85
N GLU A 411 32.27 12.01 14.37
CA GLU A 411 30.95 12.10 13.74
C GLU A 411 31.01 11.51 12.32
N GLY A 412 30.23 10.46 12.07
CA GLY A 412 29.90 10.02 10.71
C GLY A 412 30.81 8.95 10.13
N ASP A 413 30.77 7.73 10.67
CA ASP A 413 31.26 6.54 9.96
C ASP A 413 30.54 6.46 8.59
N PRO A 414 31.28 6.51 7.46
CA PRO A 414 30.71 6.47 6.12
C PRO A 414 29.83 5.24 5.87
N LYS A 415 30.03 4.14 6.61
CA LYS A 415 29.21 2.92 6.51
C LYS A 415 27.73 3.18 6.80
N LEU A 416 27.39 4.11 7.70
CA LEU A 416 25.98 4.41 8.01
C LEU A 416 25.29 5.06 6.80
N LEU A 417 25.99 6.02 6.17
CA LEU A 417 25.48 6.68 4.97
C LEU A 417 25.44 5.69 3.80
N GLU A 418 26.48 4.86 3.63
CA GLU A 418 26.52 3.90 2.52
C GLU A 418 25.41 2.86 2.61
N LEU A 419 25.12 2.30 3.80
CA LEU A 419 23.98 1.38 3.97
C LEU A 419 22.66 2.04 3.59
N ALA A 420 22.47 3.30 3.98
CA ALA A 420 21.30 4.10 3.62
C ALA A 420 21.21 4.36 2.10
N LEU A 421 22.34 4.64 1.43
CA LEU A 421 22.39 4.84 -0.02
C LEU A 421 22.19 3.53 -0.79
N ALA A 422 22.75 2.41 -0.33
CA ALA A 422 22.51 1.08 -0.90
C ALA A 422 21.02 0.73 -0.85
N ARG A 423 20.32 1.02 0.25
CA ARG A 423 18.87 0.85 0.32
C ARG A 423 18.12 1.73 -0.68
N LEU A 424 18.56 2.98 -0.85
CA LEU A 424 17.93 3.89 -1.82
C LEU A 424 18.09 3.39 -3.26
N ARG A 425 19.25 2.82 -3.64
CA ARG A 425 19.45 2.20 -4.95
C ARG A 425 18.43 1.08 -5.19
N GLN A 426 18.35 0.13 -4.26
CA GLN A 426 17.41 -0.98 -4.34
C GLN A 426 15.95 -0.51 -4.35
N LEU A 427 15.61 0.49 -3.53
CA LEU A 427 14.26 1.06 -3.48
C LEU A 427 13.87 1.72 -4.81
N SER A 428 14.79 2.43 -5.46
CA SER A 428 14.55 3.02 -6.78
C SER A 428 14.20 1.93 -7.80
N ALA A 429 15.01 0.87 -7.86
CA ALA A 429 14.78 -0.28 -8.73
C ALA A 429 13.42 -0.95 -8.45
N HIS A 430 13.11 -1.20 -7.17
CA HIS A 430 11.86 -1.82 -6.71
C HIS A 430 10.63 -1.05 -7.19
N GLU A 431 10.59 0.26 -6.92
CA GLU A 431 9.40 1.06 -7.24
C GLU A 431 9.21 1.28 -8.75
N ILE A 432 10.32 1.36 -9.51
CA ILE A 432 10.27 1.33 -10.98
C ILE A 432 9.72 -0.01 -11.49
N GLY A 433 10.05 -1.13 -10.82
CA GLY A 433 9.57 -2.45 -11.18
C GLY A 433 8.05 -2.53 -11.26
N HIS A 434 7.34 -1.91 -10.30
CA HIS A 434 5.88 -1.78 -10.34
C HIS A 434 5.38 -0.98 -11.54
N THR A 435 6.10 0.08 -11.92
CA THR A 435 5.68 0.98 -13.00
C THR A 435 5.99 0.43 -14.39
N ILE A 436 6.87 -0.57 -14.50
CA ILE A 436 7.09 -1.35 -15.73
C ILE A 436 6.26 -2.65 -15.79
N GLY A 437 5.46 -2.94 -14.75
CA GLY A 437 4.43 -3.98 -14.76
C GLY A 437 4.53 -5.06 -13.68
N LEU A 438 5.62 -5.11 -12.91
CA LEU A 438 5.89 -6.23 -12.01
C LEU A 438 5.16 -6.13 -10.67
N ALA A 439 4.74 -7.29 -10.15
CA ALA A 439 4.26 -7.45 -8.78
C ALA A 439 5.44 -7.72 -7.81
N HIS A 440 5.18 -7.67 -6.50
CA HIS A 440 6.19 -8.09 -5.52
C HIS A 440 6.51 -9.58 -5.67
N SER A 441 7.77 -9.95 -5.45
CA SER A 441 8.27 -11.32 -5.45
C SER A 441 9.01 -11.62 -4.14
N TYR A 442 8.28 -12.16 -3.16
CA TYR A 442 8.77 -12.33 -1.79
C TYR A 442 9.46 -13.68 -1.53
N ALA A 443 9.46 -14.59 -2.51
CA ALA A 443 10.11 -15.89 -2.40
C ALA A 443 11.59 -15.87 -2.84
N THR A 444 12.19 -14.68 -3.00
CA THR A 444 13.52 -14.55 -3.62
C THR A 444 14.64 -14.32 -2.60
N SER A 445 14.34 -13.77 -1.42
CA SER A 445 15.30 -13.61 -0.31
C SER A 445 15.94 -14.94 0.10
N ALA A 446 15.16 -16.03 0.16
CA ALA A 446 15.65 -17.36 0.49
C ALA A 446 16.54 -17.99 -0.61
N ASN A 447 16.47 -17.47 -1.84
CA ASN A 447 17.21 -17.95 -2.99
C ASN A 447 18.15 -16.85 -3.54
N GLY A 448 19.02 -16.32 -2.67
CA GLY A 448 20.09 -15.42 -3.07
C GLY A 448 19.65 -14.01 -3.48
N ARG A 449 18.52 -13.52 -2.96
CA ARG A 449 17.94 -12.19 -3.27
C ARG A 449 17.83 -11.97 -4.78
N THR A 450 17.23 -12.94 -5.46
CA THR A 450 17.17 -12.99 -6.92
C THR A 450 16.22 -11.98 -7.57
N SER A 451 15.62 -11.07 -6.81
CA SER A 451 14.75 -10.01 -7.34
C SER A 451 14.84 -8.72 -6.54
N VAL A 452 14.85 -7.58 -7.23
CA VAL A 452 14.62 -6.26 -6.61
C VAL A 452 13.17 -6.05 -6.19
N MET A 453 12.23 -6.90 -6.65
CA MET A 453 10.81 -6.89 -6.27
C MET A 453 10.52 -7.55 -4.92
N ASP A 454 11.56 -8.03 -4.23
CA ASP A 454 11.51 -8.36 -2.81
C ASP A 454 11.70 -7.10 -1.95
N TYR A 455 11.45 -7.20 -0.64
CA TYR A 455 11.62 -6.12 0.30
C TYR A 455 12.49 -6.57 1.50
N PRO A 456 13.79 -6.82 1.29
CA PRO A 456 14.63 -7.48 2.28
C PRO A 456 15.03 -6.56 3.44
N TYR A 457 15.33 -7.17 4.59
CA TYR A 457 16.04 -6.50 5.68
C TYR A 457 17.54 -6.40 5.33
N PRO A 458 18.32 -5.43 5.84
CA PRO A 458 19.75 -5.39 5.53
C PRO A 458 20.44 -6.68 6.00
N VAL A 459 21.19 -7.31 5.10
CA VAL A 459 22.10 -8.42 5.46
C VAL A 459 23.25 -7.85 6.29
N ILE A 460 23.46 -8.42 7.46
CA ILE A 460 24.53 -7.99 8.37
C ILE A 460 25.39 -9.20 8.65
N THR A 461 26.64 -9.19 8.23
CA THR A 461 27.59 -10.26 8.52
C THR A 461 28.55 -9.81 9.63
N GLN A 462 29.11 -10.80 10.33
CA GLN A 462 30.04 -10.58 11.43
C GLN A 462 31.23 -11.52 11.26
N SER A 463 32.44 -10.98 11.30
CA SER A 463 33.68 -11.77 11.29
C SER A 463 33.94 -12.42 12.66
N ALA A 464 34.89 -13.35 12.71
CA ALA A 464 35.19 -14.12 13.92
C ALA A 464 35.69 -13.26 15.11
N ASP A 465 36.25 -12.08 14.83
CA ASP A 465 36.69 -11.07 15.81
C ASP A 465 35.56 -10.12 16.25
N GLY A 466 34.36 -10.25 15.69
CA GLY A 466 33.17 -9.49 16.08
C GLY A 466 32.91 -8.22 15.26
N GLU A 467 33.77 -7.89 14.29
CA GLU A 467 33.56 -6.75 13.39
C GLU A 467 32.38 -6.98 12.46
N LEU A 468 31.58 -5.94 12.26
CA LEU A 468 30.43 -5.98 11.35
C LEU A 468 30.84 -5.59 9.93
N ASP A 469 30.38 -6.38 8.98
CA ASP A 469 30.44 -6.07 7.55
C ASP A 469 29.03 -5.83 7.02
N LEU A 470 28.87 -4.64 6.43
CA LEU A 470 27.63 -4.10 5.87
C LEU A 470 27.74 -3.87 4.35
N SER A 471 28.85 -4.28 3.73
CA SER A 471 29.13 -4.03 2.31
C SER A 471 28.13 -4.73 1.38
N ASP A 472 27.54 -5.84 1.81
CA ASP A 472 26.55 -6.64 1.09
C ASP A 472 25.14 -6.51 1.71
N SER A 473 24.82 -5.38 2.37
CA SER A 473 23.55 -5.21 3.07
C SER A 473 22.33 -5.31 2.14
N TYR A 474 22.48 -4.83 0.91
CA TYR A 474 21.47 -4.85 -0.14
C TYR A 474 22.16 -5.19 -1.46
N ASP A 475 21.42 -5.73 -2.43
CA ASP A 475 21.97 -5.98 -3.77
C ASP A 475 22.40 -4.69 -4.44
N ASP A 476 23.34 -4.82 -5.36
CA ASP A 476 23.98 -3.75 -6.13
C ASP A 476 23.66 -3.83 -7.63
N LYS A 477 22.67 -4.65 -8.01
CA LYS A 477 22.31 -4.97 -9.40
C LYS A 477 20.90 -5.52 -9.52
N ILE A 478 20.45 -5.74 -10.76
CA ILE A 478 19.17 -6.42 -11.03
C ILE A 478 19.28 -7.91 -10.69
N GLY A 479 18.20 -8.49 -10.16
CA GLY A 479 18.12 -9.90 -9.83
C GLY A 479 17.92 -10.80 -11.05
N ASP A 480 18.26 -12.09 -10.93
CA ASP A 480 18.07 -13.04 -12.03
C ASP A 480 16.59 -13.37 -12.29
N TRP A 481 15.74 -13.41 -11.26
CA TRP A 481 14.29 -13.56 -11.43
C TRP A 481 13.70 -12.37 -12.20
N ASP A 482 14.19 -11.15 -11.95
CA ASP A 482 13.73 -9.95 -12.66
C ASP A 482 13.99 -10.06 -14.16
N LYS A 483 15.13 -10.65 -14.57
CA LYS A 483 15.46 -10.89 -15.99
C LYS A 483 14.46 -11.86 -16.64
N TRP A 484 14.09 -12.93 -15.94
CA TRP A 484 13.06 -13.86 -16.41
C TRP A 484 11.69 -13.20 -16.52
N ALA A 485 11.30 -12.40 -15.53
CA ALA A 485 10.05 -11.65 -15.57
C ALA A 485 10.03 -10.64 -16.73
N ILE A 486 11.11 -9.90 -16.97
CA ILE A 486 11.20 -8.99 -18.13
C ILE A 486 11.21 -9.75 -19.45
N LYS A 487 11.86 -10.92 -19.54
CA LYS A 487 11.76 -11.79 -20.72
C LYS A 487 10.32 -12.24 -20.98
N TYR A 488 9.59 -12.66 -19.95
CA TYR A 488 8.17 -13.00 -20.10
C TYR A 488 7.33 -11.80 -20.52
N GLY A 489 7.53 -10.62 -19.95
CA GLY A 489 6.67 -9.47 -20.23
C GLY A 489 7.03 -8.71 -21.50
N TYR A 490 8.29 -8.66 -21.90
CA TYR A 490 8.77 -7.83 -23.01
C TYR A 490 9.44 -8.64 -24.14
N GLY A 491 9.92 -9.85 -23.87
CA GLY A 491 10.61 -10.67 -24.88
C GLY A 491 9.73 -11.00 -26.09
N TYR A 492 10.40 -11.30 -27.21
CA TYR A 492 9.78 -11.61 -28.51
C TYR A 492 9.91 -13.11 -28.80
N PRO A 493 8.86 -13.75 -29.37
CA PRO A 493 8.96 -15.12 -29.86
C PRO A 493 9.93 -15.20 -31.05
N ALA A 494 10.49 -16.38 -31.28
CA ALA A 494 11.21 -16.67 -32.53
C ALA A 494 10.27 -16.65 -33.75
N GLU A 495 10.80 -16.51 -34.97
CA GLU A 495 9.96 -16.40 -36.19
C GLU A 495 9.02 -17.60 -36.42
N ASP A 496 9.38 -18.79 -35.92
CA ASP A 496 8.62 -20.03 -36.03
C ASP A 496 7.92 -20.47 -34.73
N GLU A 497 7.92 -19.62 -33.70
CA GLU A 497 7.32 -19.88 -32.39
C GLU A 497 6.06 -19.02 -32.21
N SER A 498 4.97 -19.60 -31.72
CA SER A 498 3.80 -18.80 -31.33
C SER A 498 4.05 -18.04 -30.03
N GLU A 499 3.30 -16.96 -29.80
CA GLU A 499 3.36 -16.21 -28.54
C GLU A 499 3.06 -17.12 -27.33
N GLU A 500 2.03 -17.98 -27.42
CA GLU A 500 1.65 -18.91 -26.35
C GLU A 500 2.80 -19.89 -26.02
N GLU A 501 3.43 -20.47 -27.05
CA GLU A 501 4.58 -21.38 -26.86
C GLU A 501 5.78 -20.67 -26.23
N PHE A 502 6.08 -19.43 -26.67
CA PHE A 502 7.16 -18.62 -26.09
C PHE A 502 6.93 -18.34 -24.60
N LEU A 503 5.71 -17.97 -24.23
CA LEU A 503 5.35 -17.63 -22.85
C LEU A 503 5.40 -18.86 -21.95
N GLU A 504 4.82 -19.99 -22.34
CA GLU A 504 4.84 -21.22 -21.54
C GLU A 504 6.27 -21.72 -21.35
N LYS A 505 7.05 -21.80 -22.44
CA LYS A 505 8.46 -22.23 -22.39
C LYS A 505 9.31 -21.30 -21.52
N THR A 506 9.05 -20.00 -21.56
CA THR A 506 9.75 -19.04 -20.68
C THR A 506 9.43 -19.31 -19.21
N LEU A 507 8.17 -19.59 -18.89
CA LEU A 507 7.78 -19.96 -17.52
C LEU A 507 8.40 -21.30 -17.11
N GLU A 508 8.30 -22.34 -17.93
CA GLU A 508 8.91 -23.65 -17.64
C GLU A 508 10.41 -23.51 -17.35
N GLN A 509 11.15 -22.79 -18.19
CA GLN A 509 12.57 -22.53 -18.01
C GLN A 509 12.87 -21.72 -16.73
N THR A 510 12.01 -20.76 -16.38
CA THR A 510 12.15 -19.95 -15.16
C THR A 510 12.13 -20.85 -13.92
N TYR A 511 11.16 -21.76 -13.85
CA TYR A 511 11.02 -22.67 -12.70
C TYR A 511 12.03 -23.82 -12.73
N GLU A 512 12.45 -24.29 -13.91
CA GLU A 512 13.57 -25.24 -14.05
C GLU A 512 14.90 -24.66 -13.57
N ALA A 513 15.11 -23.35 -13.74
CA ALA A 513 16.26 -22.64 -13.20
C ALA A 513 16.22 -22.48 -11.66
N GLY A 514 15.14 -22.93 -11.00
CA GLY A 514 14.99 -22.92 -9.55
C GLY A 514 14.43 -21.61 -8.99
N HIS A 515 13.86 -20.74 -9.82
CA HIS A 515 13.18 -19.54 -9.36
C HIS A 515 11.79 -19.85 -8.79
N GLU A 516 11.32 -19.01 -7.88
CA GLU A 516 10.00 -19.13 -7.24
C GLU A 516 9.32 -17.75 -7.22
N PHE A 517 8.00 -17.74 -7.38
CA PHE A 517 7.21 -16.51 -7.35
C PHE A 517 6.01 -16.67 -6.42
N ILE A 518 5.98 -15.84 -5.37
CA ILE A 518 4.87 -15.70 -4.41
C ILE A 518 4.76 -14.21 -4.08
N THR A 519 3.53 -13.71 -4.02
CA THR A 519 3.23 -12.27 -3.95
C THR A 519 2.45 -11.88 -2.69
N ASP A 520 2.08 -10.60 -2.55
CA ASP A 520 1.49 -10.00 -1.34
C ASP A 520 0.34 -10.80 -0.73
N SER A 521 -0.51 -11.42 -1.54
CA SER A 521 -1.68 -12.20 -1.10
C SER A 521 -1.32 -13.26 -0.06
N ASP A 522 -0.14 -13.85 -0.19
CA ASP A 522 0.29 -14.99 0.61
C ASP A 522 1.40 -14.62 1.60
N SER A 523 2.12 -13.52 1.35
CA SER A 523 3.27 -13.09 2.17
C SER A 523 2.89 -12.09 3.25
N ARG A 524 1.84 -11.26 3.07
CA ARG A 524 1.45 -10.24 4.05
C ARG A 524 0.49 -10.72 5.12
N ASP A 525 -0.23 -11.81 4.86
CA ASP A 525 -1.16 -12.35 5.84
C ASP A 525 -0.38 -12.85 7.08
N ARG A 526 -0.82 -12.41 8.26
CA ARG A 526 -0.28 -12.85 9.56
C ARG A 526 -0.49 -14.37 9.78
N SER A 527 -1.55 -14.92 9.19
CA SER A 527 -1.86 -16.36 9.08
C SER A 527 -1.20 -17.02 7.86
N GLY A 528 -0.35 -16.32 7.11
CA GLY A 528 0.35 -16.84 5.93
C GLY A 528 1.11 -18.14 6.22
N VAL A 529 1.29 -18.95 5.17
CA VAL A 529 1.72 -20.36 5.31
C VAL A 529 3.00 -20.71 4.56
N HIS A 530 3.42 -19.86 3.62
CA HIS A 530 4.54 -20.17 2.74
C HIS A 530 5.87 -20.17 3.51
N PRO A 531 6.73 -21.20 3.37
CA PRO A 531 7.95 -21.33 4.18
C PRO A 531 9.04 -20.30 3.82
N ARG A 532 9.03 -19.77 2.59
CA ARG A 532 10.11 -18.92 2.04
C ARG A 532 9.67 -17.53 1.59
N SER A 533 8.41 -17.15 1.80
CA SER A 533 7.84 -15.93 1.21
C SER A 533 7.42 -14.95 2.30
N HIS A 534 8.33 -14.04 2.63
CA HIS A 534 8.22 -13.17 3.80
C HIS A 534 8.77 -11.78 3.51
N LEU A 535 8.15 -10.76 4.11
CA LEU A 535 8.64 -9.40 4.02
C LEU A 535 9.78 -9.20 5.01
N TRP A 536 10.82 -8.47 4.60
CA TRP A 536 11.99 -8.16 5.44
C TRP A 536 12.73 -9.39 5.94
N ASP A 537 12.80 -10.43 5.10
CA ASP A 537 13.44 -11.70 5.40
C ASP A 537 14.83 -11.78 4.75
N ASN A 538 15.64 -12.71 5.24
CA ASN A 538 16.96 -13.05 4.70
C ASN A 538 17.26 -14.52 4.97
N GLY A 539 18.18 -15.08 4.18
CA GLY A 539 18.69 -16.43 4.39
C GLY A 539 17.73 -17.52 3.93
N ALA A 540 18.27 -18.72 3.70
CA ALA A 540 17.50 -19.84 3.15
C ALA A 540 16.53 -20.49 4.16
N SER A 541 16.67 -20.19 5.46
CA SER A 541 15.90 -20.77 6.54
C SER A 541 15.55 -19.70 7.57
N ALA A 542 14.27 -19.34 7.63
CA ALA A 542 13.74 -18.38 8.60
C ALA A 542 14.15 -18.69 10.07
N PRO A 543 14.05 -19.93 10.60
CA PRO A 543 14.47 -20.22 11.97
C PRO A 543 15.98 -20.12 12.20
N GLU A 544 16.81 -20.45 11.20
CA GLU A 544 18.26 -20.31 11.31
C GLU A 544 18.66 -18.84 11.32
N GLU A 545 18.06 -18.04 10.43
CA GLU A 545 18.27 -16.59 10.39
C GLU A 545 17.76 -15.90 11.66
N LEU A 546 16.62 -16.33 12.21
CA LEU A 546 16.10 -15.82 13.49
C LEU A 546 17.13 -16.04 14.62
N ASN A 547 17.68 -17.24 14.76
CA ASN A 547 18.69 -17.53 15.77
C ASN A 547 19.98 -16.73 15.54
N ARG A 548 20.42 -16.57 14.29
CA ARG A 548 21.58 -15.73 13.93
C ARG A 548 21.36 -14.27 14.34
N MET A 549 20.17 -13.73 14.08
CA MET A 549 19.77 -12.37 14.45
C MET A 549 19.69 -12.18 15.97
N LEU A 550 19.22 -13.19 16.71
CA LEU A 550 19.24 -13.18 18.18
C LEU A 550 20.67 -13.13 18.72
N ALA A 551 21.59 -13.93 18.16
CA ALA A 551 23.00 -13.93 18.55
C ALA A 551 23.69 -12.59 18.25
N LEU A 552 23.45 -12.03 17.06
CA LEU A 552 23.96 -10.73 16.65
C LEU A 552 23.45 -9.61 17.58
N ARG A 553 22.14 -9.60 17.87
CA ARG A 553 21.53 -8.67 18.82
C ARG A 553 22.18 -8.77 20.20
N ALA A 554 22.30 -9.98 20.74
CA ALA A 554 22.89 -10.21 22.05
C ALA A 554 24.35 -9.71 22.12
N ASN A 555 25.14 -9.93 21.07
CA ASN A 555 26.49 -9.39 20.97
C ASN A 555 26.49 -7.84 20.98
N LYS A 556 25.64 -7.21 20.15
CA LYS A 556 25.60 -5.76 20.04
C LYS A 556 25.02 -5.06 21.27
N LEU A 557 24.11 -5.68 22.01
CA LEU A 557 23.63 -5.16 23.30
C LEU A 557 24.74 -5.15 24.37
N LYS A 558 25.71 -6.08 24.33
CA LYS A 558 26.84 -6.08 25.28
C LYS A 558 27.75 -4.86 25.13
N SER A 559 27.93 -4.38 23.90
CA SER A 559 28.74 -3.20 23.59
C SER A 559 27.94 -1.89 23.57
N PHE A 560 26.61 -1.96 23.62
CA PHE A 560 25.74 -0.79 23.51
C PHE A 560 26.00 0.25 24.61
N GLY A 561 26.36 1.46 24.19
CA GLY A 561 26.69 2.57 25.09
C GLY A 561 26.51 3.94 24.47
N LEU A 562 27.04 4.99 25.13
CA LEU A 562 26.89 6.38 24.69
C LEU A 562 27.46 6.68 23.29
N ASN A 563 28.40 5.87 22.80
CA ASN A 563 28.88 5.94 21.41
C ASN A 563 27.78 5.64 20.36
N SER A 564 26.59 5.25 20.80
CA SER A 564 25.40 5.10 19.94
C SER A 564 24.73 6.44 19.61
N ILE A 565 25.09 7.56 20.26
CA ILE A 565 24.56 8.90 19.99
C ILE A 565 25.69 9.93 19.83
N PRO A 566 25.50 10.99 19.02
CA PRO A 566 26.50 12.05 18.87
C PRO A 566 26.69 12.89 20.15
N ASP A 567 27.86 13.52 20.27
CA ASP A 567 28.15 14.49 21.32
C ASP A 567 27.13 15.64 21.33
N GLY A 568 26.72 16.07 22.53
CA GLY A 568 25.71 17.11 22.71
C GLY A 568 24.25 16.62 22.57
N THR A 569 24.03 15.35 22.24
CA THR A 569 22.70 14.74 22.26
C THR A 569 22.27 14.42 23.70
N PRO A 570 21.02 14.72 24.11
CA PRO A 570 20.53 14.26 25.40
C PRO A 570 20.55 12.73 25.51
N GLU A 571 21.13 12.19 26.59
CA GLU A 571 21.31 10.74 26.79
C GLU A 571 19.99 9.95 26.69
N ALA A 572 18.87 10.53 27.10
CA ALA A 572 17.55 9.88 27.00
C ALA A 572 17.14 9.50 25.56
N LEU A 573 17.75 10.09 24.53
CA LEU A 573 17.49 9.77 23.11
C LEU A 573 18.22 8.51 22.63
N ILE A 574 19.04 7.88 23.48
CA ILE A 574 19.60 6.57 23.20
C ILE A 574 18.50 5.49 23.07
N GLU A 575 17.32 5.73 23.65
CA GLU A 575 16.15 4.83 23.53
C GLU A 575 15.71 4.66 22.07
N GLU A 576 15.66 5.74 21.27
CA GLU A 576 15.34 5.66 19.83
C GLU A 576 16.34 4.80 19.05
N VAL A 577 17.61 4.75 19.48
CA VAL A 577 18.65 3.91 18.87
C VAL A 577 18.56 2.46 19.37
N LEU A 578 18.19 2.27 20.64
CA LEU A 578 18.02 0.96 21.26
C LEU A 578 16.85 0.18 20.64
N VAL A 579 15.72 0.82 20.38
CA VAL A 579 14.50 0.16 19.85
C VAL A 579 14.76 -0.65 18.57
N PRO A 580 15.32 -0.09 17.48
CA PRO A 580 15.58 -0.87 16.27
C PRO A 580 16.61 -1.97 16.47
N LEU A 581 17.62 -1.77 17.33
CA LEU A 581 18.60 -2.82 17.67
C LEU A 581 17.92 -3.97 18.45
N TYR A 582 17.16 -3.65 19.49
CA TYR A 582 16.50 -4.63 20.34
C TYR A 582 15.42 -5.43 19.57
N MET A 583 14.69 -4.74 18.67
CA MET A 583 13.62 -5.31 17.85
C MET A 583 14.09 -5.77 16.46
N MET A 584 15.40 -5.90 16.21
CA MET A 584 15.94 -6.20 14.86
C MET A 584 15.50 -7.55 14.29
N HIS A 585 15.15 -8.50 15.15
CA HIS A 585 14.76 -9.87 14.79
C HIS A 585 13.25 -10.02 14.52
N ARG A 586 12.43 -8.96 14.70
CA ARG A 586 10.96 -9.05 14.68
C ARG A 586 10.35 -9.61 13.40
N TYR A 587 10.95 -9.31 12.24
CA TYR A 587 10.47 -9.80 10.96
C TYR A 587 10.77 -11.30 10.79
N GLN A 588 11.90 -11.75 11.35
CA GLN A 588 12.23 -13.18 11.41
C GLN A 588 11.37 -13.97 12.38
N VAL A 589 10.84 -13.34 13.43
CA VAL A 589 9.79 -13.95 14.26
C VAL A 589 8.55 -14.21 13.42
N GLU A 590 8.11 -13.23 12.62
CA GLU A 590 6.96 -13.39 11.72
C GLU A 590 7.20 -14.46 10.67
N ALA A 591 8.33 -14.40 9.95
CA ALA A 591 8.72 -15.40 8.95
C ALA A 591 8.75 -16.81 9.54
N THR A 592 9.44 -17.00 10.68
CA THR A 592 9.55 -18.31 11.34
C THR A 592 8.20 -18.83 11.81
N SER A 593 7.30 -17.96 12.28
CA SER A 593 5.98 -18.37 12.73
C SER A 593 5.13 -19.02 11.63
N LYS A 594 5.30 -18.63 10.38
CA LYS A 594 4.52 -19.18 9.24
C LYS A 594 4.88 -20.62 8.91
N LEU A 595 6.04 -21.12 9.35
CA LEU A 595 6.40 -22.53 9.19
C LEU A 595 5.54 -23.45 10.07
N LEU A 596 5.06 -22.97 11.23
CA LEU A 596 4.19 -23.74 12.11
C LEU A 596 2.83 -23.97 11.45
N GLY A 597 2.47 -25.23 11.19
CA GLY A 597 1.28 -25.53 10.37
C GLY A 597 1.34 -24.89 8.98
N GLY A 598 2.54 -24.66 8.46
CA GLY A 598 2.80 -24.04 7.16
C GLY A 598 2.64 -25.02 6.00
N MET A 599 2.49 -24.47 4.80
CA MET A 599 2.33 -25.22 3.55
C MET A 599 3.26 -24.63 2.50
N ASP A 600 4.07 -25.50 1.92
CA ASP A 600 4.92 -25.20 0.76
C ASP A 600 4.08 -25.35 -0.50
N PHE A 601 3.96 -24.31 -1.32
CA PHE A 601 3.14 -24.33 -2.53
C PHE A 601 3.65 -23.30 -3.54
N THR A 602 3.28 -23.49 -4.80
CA THR A 602 3.50 -22.51 -5.86
C THR A 602 2.17 -22.15 -6.53
N TYR A 603 2.16 -21.13 -7.41
CA TYR A 603 1.02 -20.84 -8.28
C TYR A 603 0.91 -21.82 -9.45
N LYS A 604 0.93 -23.11 -9.13
CA LYS A 604 0.90 -24.22 -10.08
C LYS A 604 -0.34 -24.15 -10.99
N VAL A 605 -0.11 -24.22 -12.30
CA VAL A 605 -1.13 -24.39 -13.33
C VAL A 605 -1.20 -25.86 -13.77
N LYS A 606 -2.37 -26.33 -14.18
CA LYS A 606 -2.56 -27.72 -14.63
C LYS A 606 -1.75 -27.97 -15.91
N GLY A 607 -0.71 -28.78 -15.81
CA GLY A 607 0.13 -29.17 -16.95
C GLY A 607 1.57 -28.67 -16.83
N ASP A 608 1.84 -27.73 -15.93
CA ASP A 608 3.18 -27.15 -15.77
C ASP A 608 4.17 -28.06 -15.01
N ASN A 609 5.43 -27.61 -14.96
CA ASN A 609 6.55 -28.28 -14.34
C ASN A 609 6.75 -27.98 -12.83
N GLN A 610 5.85 -27.22 -12.19
CA GLN A 610 6.00 -26.85 -10.78
C GLN A 610 5.59 -27.97 -9.80
N SER A 611 6.05 -27.90 -8.56
CA SER A 611 5.73 -28.88 -7.52
C SER A 611 4.28 -28.78 -7.02
N ARG A 612 3.76 -29.88 -6.44
CA ARG A 612 2.47 -29.85 -5.73
C ARG A 612 2.67 -29.29 -4.34
N HIS A 613 1.63 -28.67 -3.80
CA HIS A 613 1.65 -28.19 -2.43
C HIS A 613 1.81 -29.35 -1.43
N GLN A 614 2.49 -29.09 -0.32
CA GLN A 614 2.73 -30.05 0.76
C GLN A 614 2.88 -29.35 2.12
N TRP A 615 2.55 -30.04 3.21
CA TRP A 615 2.84 -29.53 4.55
C TRP A 615 4.34 -29.34 4.76
N VAL A 616 4.72 -28.28 5.49
CA VAL A 616 6.10 -28.11 5.96
C VAL A 616 6.47 -29.30 6.85
N SER A 617 7.67 -29.86 6.66
CA SER A 617 8.09 -31.07 7.36
C SER A 617 8.09 -30.89 8.89
N ASN A 618 7.84 -31.96 9.65
CA ASN A 618 7.87 -31.91 11.11
C ASN A 618 9.21 -31.40 11.66
N ALA A 619 10.33 -31.76 11.02
CA ALA A 619 11.65 -31.29 11.43
C ALA A 619 11.78 -29.76 11.33
N GLU A 620 11.33 -29.17 10.22
CA GLU A 620 11.34 -27.71 10.05
C GLU A 620 10.36 -27.01 11.00
N GLN A 621 9.18 -27.60 11.25
CA GLN A 621 8.25 -27.06 12.25
C GLN A 621 8.82 -27.08 13.67
N GLN A 622 9.53 -28.14 14.05
CA GLN A 622 10.19 -28.23 15.36
C GLN A 622 11.32 -27.19 15.49
N LYS A 623 12.16 -27.04 14.46
CA LYS A 623 13.17 -25.98 14.42
C LYS A 623 12.55 -24.58 14.54
N ALA A 624 11.44 -24.33 13.84
CA ALA A 624 10.71 -23.08 13.93
C ALA A 624 10.17 -22.82 15.34
N LEU A 625 9.56 -23.82 15.97
CA LEU A 625 9.08 -23.72 17.35
C LEU A 625 10.22 -23.41 18.32
N ASP A 626 11.34 -24.13 18.22
CA ASP A 626 12.50 -23.91 19.09
C ASP A 626 13.08 -22.49 18.94
N ALA A 627 13.23 -22.03 17.68
CA ALA A 627 13.72 -20.69 17.40
C ALA A 627 12.77 -19.60 17.95
N LEU A 628 11.45 -19.77 17.84
CA LEU A 628 10.47 -18.85 18.40
C LEU A 628 10.51 -18.83 19.92
N LEU A 629 10.64 -20.00 20.56
CA LEU A 629 10.74 -20.09 22.01
C LEU A 629 12.02 -19.44 22.55
N ASN A 630 13.12 -19.46 21.80
CA ASN A 630 14.33 -18.70 22.15
C ASN A 630 14.06 -17.19 22.23
N THR A 631 13.21 -16.64 21.35
CA THR A 631 12.90 -15.20 21.33
C THR A 631 12.24 -14.70 22.61
N ILE A 632 11.55 -15.59 23.34
CA ILE A 632 10.82 -15.26 24.57
C ILE A 632 11.50 -15.78 25.85
N SER A 633 12.73 -16.28 25.73
CA SER A 633 13.52 -16.71 26.88
C SER A 633 14.06 -15.49 27.66
N PRO A 634 14.08 -15.52 29.01
CA PRO A 634 14.56 -14.39 29.82
C PRO A 634 15.96 -13.92 29.45
N GLU A 635 16.89 -14.85 29.20
CA GLU A 635 18.27 -14.57 28.78
C GLU A 635 18.33 -13.69 27.52
N HIS A 636 17.47 -13.96 26.53
CA HIS A 636 17.46 -13.20 25.28
C HIS A 636 16.70 -11.87 25.39
N LEU A 637 15.84 -11.71 26.40
CA LEU A 637 14.96 -10.56 26.54
C LEU A 637 15.48 -9.52 27.53
N GLU A 638 16.33 -9.88 28.49
CA GLU A 638 16.85 -8.94 29.46
C GLU A 638 17.60 -7.78 28.78
N VAL A 639 17.24 -6.55 29.14
CA VAL A 639 18.03 -5.38 28.80
C VAL A 639 19.22 -5.30 29.77
N PRO A 640 20.48 -5.32 29.29
CA PRO A 640 21.64 -5.28 30.16
C PRO A 640 21.62 -4.10 31.14
N ALA A 641 22.03 -4.34 32.39
CA ALA A 641 22.08 -3.30 33.43
C ALA A 641 22.95 -2.10 33.04
N SER A 642 23.99 -2.32 32.23
CA SER A 642 24.83 -1.25 31.65
C SER A 642 24.03 -0.31 30.75
N ILE A 643 23.05 -0.81 29.99
CA ILE A 643 22.18 0.01 29.14
C ILE A 643 21.14 0.72 30.00
N LEU A 644 20.52 0.03 30.96
CA LEU A 644 19.51 0.61 31.85
C LEU A 644 20.05 1.83 32.61
N ALA A 645 21.32 1.78 33.03
CA ALA A 645 21.99 2.89 33.70
C ALA A 645 22.18 4.13 32.81
N LEU A 646 22.07 4.00 31.48
CA LEU A 646 22.29 5.07 30.49
C LEU A 646 21.00 5.78 30.05
N ILE A 647 19.81 5.31 30.45
CA ILE A 647 18.54 5.87 29.98
C ILE A 647 17.89 6.69 31.10
N PRO A 648 18.21 8.00 31.24
CA PRO A 648 17.56 8.84 32.23
C PRO A 648 16.12 9.18 31.81
N PRO A 649 15.29 9.73 32.73
CA PRO A 649 14.01 10.32 32.36
C PRO A 649 14.20 11.39 31.29
N ARG A 650 13.22 11.51 30.38
CA ARG A 650 13.37 12.43 29.26
C ARG A 650 13.41 13.92 29.71
N PRO A 651 14.34 14.73 29.19
CA PRO A 651 14.46 16.14 29.55
C PRO A 651 13.36 17.01 28.92
N PHE A 652 13.21 18.24 29.42
CA PHE A 652 12.30 19.23 28.87
C PHE A 652 12.53 19.42 27.36
N GLY A 653 11.45 19.40 26.58
CA GLY A 653 11.49 19.49 25.11
C GLY A 653 11.55 18.15 24.38
N TYR A 654 11.77 17.03 25.09
CA TYR A 654 11.91 15.71 24.49
C TYR A 654 10.86 14.75 25.06
N GLY A 655 9.71 14.61 24.38
CA GLY A 655 8.64 13.68 24.80
C GLY A 655 8.83 12.26 24.25
N ARG A 656 8.20 11.26 24.87
CA ARG A 656 8.05 9.92 24.25
C ARG A 656 7.27 10.03 22.94
N ASN A 657 7.55 9.14 22.01
CA ASN A 657 6.91 9.10 20.69
C ASN A 657 6.70 7.64 20.23
N ARG A 658 6.18 7.45 19.01
CA ARG A 658 5.86 6.11 18.47
C ARG A 658 7.09 5.21 18.25
N GLU A 659 8.29 5.77 18.25
CA GLU A 659 9.56 5.05 18.09
C GLU A 659 10.23 4.75 19.45
N THR A 660 9.48 4.81 20.56
CA THR A 660 9.93 4.48 21.92
C THR A 660 9.06 3.38 22.53
N PHE A 661 9.57 2.65 23.53
CA PHE A 661 8.76 1.65 24.22
C PHE A 661 7.69 2.32 25.10
N VAL A 662 6.53 1.68 25.24
CA VAL A 662 5.48 2.17 26.15
C VAL A 662 5.89 1.84 27.59
N SER A 663 5.99 2.86 28.46
CA SER A 663 6.42 2.69 29.85
C SER A 663 5.23 2.69 30.81
N ARG A 664 5.20 1.73 31.74
CA ARG A 664 4.27 1.71 32.88
C ARG A 664 4.83 2.39 34.13
N MET A 665 6.08 2.86 34.07
CA MET A 665 6.78 3.45 35.21
C MET A 665 6.72 4.98 35.23
N GLY A 666 5.82 5.58 34.45
CA GLY A 666 5.73 7.03 34.30
C GLY A 666 6.90 7.59 33.49
N PRO A 667 7.64 8.61 33.99
CA PRO A 667 8.65 9.31 33.20
C PRO A 667 9.96 8.53 32.99
N ILE A 668 10.17 7.43 33.74
CA ILE A 668 11.39 6.63 33.65
C ILE A 668 11.25 5.52 32.60
N PHE A 669 12.38 4.95 32.17
CA PHE A 669 12.41 3.79 31.29
C PHE A 669 11.87 2.55 32.01
N ASP A 670 11.01 1.77 31.34
CA ASP A 670 10.47 0.52 31.86
C ASP A 670 11.36 -0.63 31.37
N PRO A 671 12.13 -1.31 32.24
CA PRO A 671 13.06 -2.36 31.83
C PRO A 671 12.35 -3.63 31.32
N ILE A 672 11.05 -3.79 31.57
CA ILE A 672 10.26 -4.96 31.16
C ILE A 672 9.51 -4.72 29.85
N ALA A 673 9.19 -3.46 29.51
CA ALA A 673 8.45 -3.13 28.29
C ALA A 673 9.08 -3.64 26.97
N PRO A 674 10.42 -3.63 26.77
CA PRO A 674 11.03 -4.23 25.59
C PRO A 674 10.76 -5.74 25.50
N ALA A 675 10.93 -6.45 26.62
CA ALA A 675 10.70 -7.89 26.71
C ALA A 675 9.24 -8.24 26.41
N GLU A 676 8.30 -7.52 27.03
CA GLU A 676 6.87 -7.71 26.80
C GLU A 676 6.46 -7.46 25.35
N SER A 677 7.08 -6.47 24.68
CA SER A 677 6.82 -6.20 23.26
C SER A 677 7.18 -7.38 22.35
N VAL A 678 8.29 -8.08 22.66
CA VAL A 678 8.70 -9.29 21.93
C VAL A 678 7.80 -10.47 22.29
N VAL A 679 7.45 -10.64 23.57
CA VAL A 679 6.55 -11.71 24.03
C VAL A 679 5.18 -11.60 23.39
N ASP A 680 4.59 -10.40 23.36
CA ASP A 680 3.28 -10.16 22.74
C ASP A 680 3.32 -10.44 21.22
N LEU A 681 4.40 -10.04 20.54
CA LEU A 681 4.61 -10.34 19.12
C LEU A 681 4.71 -11.86 18.89
N THR A 682 5.63 -12.53 19.57
CA THR A 682 5.91 -13.96 19.37
C THR A 682 4.71 -14.81 19.74
N LEU A 683 4.14 -14.64 20.94
CA LEU A 683 2.97 -15.43 21.38
C LEU A 683 1.73 -15.11 20.54
N GLY A 684 1.56 -13.84 20.16
CA GLY A 684 0.48 -13.43 19.27
C GLY A 684 0.56 -14.11 17.91
N LEU A 685 1.75 -14.31 17.35
CA LEU A 685 1.94 -15.06 16.11
C LEU A 685 1.75 -16.56 16.36
N MET A 686 2.40 -17.13 17.37
CA MET A 686 2.29 -18.55 17.72
C MET A 686 0.83 -19.02 17.94
N MET A 687 0.00 -18.17 18.56
CA MET A 687 -1.41 -18.47 18.86
C MET A 687 -2.41 -17.92 17.84
N GLU A 688 -1.95 -17.44 16.69
CA GLU A 688 -2.86 -16.99 15.63
C GLU A 688 -3.83 -18.12 15.26
N THR A 689 -5.12 -17.79 15.21
CA THR A 689 -6.22 -18.76 15.18
C THR A 689 -6.20 -19.65 13.92
N GLY A 690 -5.91 -19.08 12.75
CA GLY A 690 -5.74 -19.85 11.51
C GLY A 690 -4.59 -20.87 11.62
N ARG A 691 -3.45 -20.44 12.14
CA ARG A 691 -2.26 -21.26 12.38
C ARG A 691 -2.52 -22.41 13.35
N VAL A 692 -3.13 -22.13 14.50
CA VAL A 692 -3.43 -23.16 15.50
C VAL A 692 -4.45 -24.18 14.97
N ASN A 693 -5.47 -23.72 14.23
CA ASN A 693 -6.38 -24.63 13.52
C ASN A 693 -5.62 -25.55 12.55
N ARG A 694 -4.64 -25.02 11.79
CA ARG A 694 -3.80 -25.84 10.89
C ARG A 694 -2.90 -26.83 11.63
N ILE A 695 -2.28 -26.45 12.74
CA ILE A 695 -1.45 -27.37 13.56
C ILE A 695 -2.30 -28.56 14.06
N TYR A 696 -3.55 -28.32 14.43
CA TYR A 696 -4.48 -29.40 14.76
C TYR A 696 -4.82 -30.26 13.53
N LEU A 697 -5.20 -29.63 12.41
CA LEU A 697 -5.65 -30.33 11.21
C LEU A 697 -4.54 -31.14 10.51
N GLN A 698 -3.32 -30.61 10.44
CA GLN A 698 -2.21 -31.30 9.76
C GLN A 698 -1.92 -32.66 10.41
N LYS A 699 -2.06 -32.77 11.74
CA LYS A 699 -1.85 -34.02 12.49
C LYS A 699 -2.87 -35.09 12.13
N LEU A 700 -4.11 -34.67 11.82
CA LEU A 700 -5.17 -35.58 11.36
C LEU A 700 -4.90 -36.08 9.93
N GLN A 701 -4.19 -35.30 9.13
CA GLN A 701 -3.86 -35.64 7.74
C GLN A 701 -2.56 -36.46 7.63
N ASP A 702 -1.57 -36.15 8.47
CA ASP A 702 -0.31 -36.89 8.59
C ASP A 702 0.10 -37.03 10.07
N SER A 703 0.07 -38.26 10.56
CA SER A 703 0.39 -38.57 11.96
C SER A 703 1.83 -38.28 12.36
N ASN A 704 2.74 -38.07 11.39
CA ASN A 704 4.15 -37.74 11.65
C ASN A 704 4.38 -36.25 11.91
N LEU A 705 3.41 -35.38 11.58
CA LEU A 705 3.50 -33.96 11.84
C LEU A 705 3.21 -33.64 13.32
N MET A 706 3.54 -32.42 13.74
CA MET A 706 3.28 -31.93 15.10
C MET A 706 1.78 -31.70 15.33
N GLY A 707 1.26 -32.21 16.45
CA GLY A 707 -0.11 -31.95 16.89
C GLY A 707 -0.21 -30.78 17.86
N LEU A 708 -1.44 -30.26 18.06
CA LEU A 708 -1.66 -29.10 18.93
C LEU A 708 -1.36 -29.39 20.41
N GLU A 709 -1.68 -30.59 20.90
CA GLU A 709 -1.38 -30.98 22.28
C GLU A 709 0.13 -30.98 22.54
N ASP A 710 0.90 -31.68 21.68
CA ASP A 710 2.37 -31.70 21.76
C ASP A 710 2.98 -30.30 21.67
N TYR A 711 2.40 -29.45 20.81
CA TYR A 711 2.79 -28.05 20.64
C TYR A 711 2.59 -27.24 21.92
N LEU A 712 1.38 -27.24 22.50
CA LEU A 712 1.08 -26.48 23.72
C LEU A 712 1.86 -27.00 24.93
N GLN A 713 2.04 -28.32 25.02
CA GLN A 713 2.84 -28.94 26.07
C GLN A 713 4.29 -28.49 25.99
N LYS A 714 4.92 -28.55 24.80
CA LYS A 714 6.31 -28.11 24.61
C LYS A 714 6.52 -26.64 24.95
N VAL A 715 5.60 -25.75 24.55
CA VAL A 715 5.65 -24.33 24.93
C VAL A 715 5.58 -24.19 26.45
N SER A 716 4.68 -24.92 27.11
CA SER A 716 4.48 -24.81 28.55
C SER A 716 5.62 -25.39 29.37
N ASP A 717 6.22 -26.50 28.92
CA ASP A 717 7.37 -27.11 29.58
C ASP A 717 8.55 -26.12 29.68
N GLN A 718 8.76 -25.33 28.62
CA GLN A 718 9.79 -24.29 28.63
C GLN A 718 9.42 -23.09 29.50
N LEU A 719 8.19 -22.58 29.37
CA LEU A 719 7.78 -21.37 30.08
C LEU A 719 7.61 -21.60 31.59
N PHE A 720 7.04 -22.75 32.00
CA PHE A 720 6.69 -23.06 33.39
C PHE A 720 7.74 -23.92 34.11
N ALA A 721 8.99 -23.97 33.63
CA ALA A 721 10.09 -24.58 34.36
C ALA A 721 10.21 -24.00 35.79
N SER A 722 10.53 -24.83 36.79
CA SER A 722 10.43 -24.45 38.22
C SER A 722 11.47 -23.45 38.73
N ASN A 723 12.50 -23.15 37.92
CA ASN A 723 13.59 -22.26 38.32
C ASN A 723 13.18 -20.80 38.09
N LEU A 724 13.29 -19.96 39.12
CA LEU A 724 13.20 -18.50 38.99
C LEU A 724 14.58 -17.88 39.23
N GLU A 725 15.10 -17.22 38.19
CA GLU A 725 16.32 -16.42 38.30
C GLU A 725 16.07 -15.12 39.10
N GLU A 726 17.12 -14.58 39.73
CA GLU A 726 17.03 -13.29 40.41
C GLU A 726 17.05 -12.12 39.41
N GLY A 727 16.53 -10.96 39.81
CA GLY A 727 16.58 -9.74 39.01
C GLY A 727 15.58 -9.70 37.84
N PRO A 728 15.87 -8.92 36.79
CA PRO A 728 14.94 -8.71 35.66
C PRO A 728 14.53 -9.99 34.94
N GLN A 729 15.42 -10.99 34.82
CA GLN A 729 15.09 -12.26 34.18
C GLN A 729 13.95 -13.01 34.89
N GLY A 730 13.94 -12.95 36.23
CA GLY A 730 12.84 -13.47 37.03
C GLY A 730 11.51 -12.81 36.65
N GLU A 731 11.47 -11.48 36.62
CA GLU A 731 10.25 -10.74 36.26
C GLU A 731 9.81 -11.00 34.80
N ILE A 732 10.75 -11.08 33.86
CA ILE A 732 10.46 -11.42 32.46
C ILE A 732 9.79 -12.79 32.38
N LYS A 733 10.29 -13.80 33.11
CA LYS A 733 9.67 -15.12 33.18
C LYS A 733 8.21 -15.04 33.66
N LEU A 734 7.95 -14.34 34.76
CA LEU A 734 6.60 -14.19 35.30
C LEU A 734 5.66 -13.46 34.30
N MET A 735 6.15 -12.40 33.66
CA MET A 735 5.41 -11.70 32.61
C MET A 735 5.08 -12.63 31.44
N THR A 736 6.05 -13.42 30.96
CA THR A 736 5.84 -14.38 29.87
C THR A 736 4.86 -15.50 30.24
N GLU A 737 4.95 -16.07 31.45
CA GLU A 737 3.96 -17.06 31.97
C GLU A 737 2.54 -16.45 31.94
N SER A 738 2.37 -15.20 32.40
CA SER A 738 1.06 -14.53 32.36
C SER A 738 0.54 -14.29 30.94
N LYS A 739 1.39 -13.81 30.02
CA LYS A 739 0.99 -13.54 28.63
C LYS A 739 0.60 -14.80 27.88
N PHE A 740 1.27 -15.92 28.15
CA PHE A 740 0.88 -17.22 27.60
C PHE A 740 -0.50 -17.65 28.09
N VAL A 741 -0.79 -17.50 29.39
CA VAL A 741 -2.13 -17.76 29.94
C VAL A 741 -3.17 -16.84 29.30
N ASP A 742 -2.88 -15.55 29.12
CA ASP A 742 -3.78 -14.61 28.43
C ASP A 742 -4.06 -15.03 26.98
N GLY A 743 -3.03 -15.45 26.25
CA GLY A 743 -3.16 -15.96 24.90
C GLY A 743 -4.04 -17.21 24.81
N LEU A 744 -3.87 -18.18 25.72
CA LEU A 744 -4.72 -19.37 25.79
C LEU A 744 -6.18 -19.02 26.14
N ILE A 745 -6.40 -18.07 27.05
CA ILE A 745 -7.74 -17.57 27.38
C ILE A 745 -8.37 -16.96 26.12
N ASN A 746 -7.64 -16.13 25.38
CA ASN A 746 -8.13 -15.50 24.15
C ASN A 746 -8.45 -16.54 23.07
N LEU A 747 -7.52 -17.47 22.81
CA LEU A 747 -7.71 -18.56 21.85
C LEU A 747 -8.93 -19.43 22.19
N SER A 748 -9.17 -19.71 23.47
CA SER A 748 -10.33 -20.50 23.91
C SER A 748 -11.68 -19.80 23.71
N LYS A 749 -11.70 -18.48 23.52
CA LYS A 749 -12.90 -17.66 23.28
C LYS A 749 -13.08 -17.25 21.82
N ASP A 750 -12.03 -17.37 21.01
CA ASP A 750 -12.05 -16.91 19.63
C ASP A 750 -13.08 -17.71 18.81
N SER A 751 -14.05 -17.02 18.21
CA SER A 751 -15.07 -17.67 17.39
C SER A 751 -14.53 -18.20 16.06
N GLY A 752 -13.35 -17.75 15.61
CA GLY A 752 -12.62 -18.32 14.48
C GLY A 752 -11.92 -19.66 14.81
N ALA A 753 -11.68 -19.96 16.08
CA ALA A 753 -11.09 -21.23 16.50
C ALA A 753 -12.13 -22.35 16.43
N SER A 754 -11.73 -23.51 15.90
CA SER A 754 -12.60 -24.69 15.89
C SER A 754 -12.99 -25.10 17.32
N GLN A 755 -14.14 -25.76 17.47
CA GLN A 755 -14.60 -26.23 18.79
C GLN A 755 -13.54 -27.10 19.50
N THR A 756 -12.85 -27.98 18.75
CA THR A 756 -11.80 -28.83 19.31
C THR A 756 -10.58 -28.01 19.75
N VAL A 757 -10.15 -27.02 18.97
CA VAL A 757 -9.03 -26.14 19.36
C VAL A 757 -9.35 -25.38 20.63
N ARG A 758 -10.57 -24.83 20.75
CA ARG A 758 -11.04 -24.17 21.98
C ARG A 758 -11.07 -25.13 23.17
N ALA A 759 -11.55 -26.36 22.97
CA ALA A 759 -11.58 -27.38 24.00
C ALA A 759 -10.16 -27.77 24.47
N LEU A 760 -9.21 -27.95 23.54
CA LEU A 760 -7.81 -28.26 23.85
C LEU A 760 -7.13 -27.10 24.58
N ALA A 761 -7.38 -25.85 24.19
CA ALA A 761 -6.86 -24.68 24.91
C ALA A 761 -7.40 -24.61 26.35
N ARG A 762 -8.71 -24.88 26.57
CA ARG A 762 -9.31 -24.94 27.92
C ARG A 762 -8.77 -26.11 28.73
N PHE A 763 -8.58 -27.26 28.10
CA PHE A 763 -7.97 -28.43 28.71
C PHE A 763 -6.54 -28.11 29.19
N HIS A 764 -5.75 -27.47 28.32
CA HIS A 764 -4.39 -27.05 28.63
C HIS A 764 -4.33 -26.02 29.76
N LEU A 765 -5.24 -25.03 29.77
CA LEU A 765 -5.41 -24.11 30.90
C LEU A 765 -5.70 -24.88 32.21
N ASN A 766 -6.57 -25.88 32.16
CA ASN A 766 -6.83 -26.71 33.34
C ASN A 766 -5.61 -27.56 33.77
N GLN A 767 -4.75 -27.98 32.85
CA GLN A 767 -3.48 -28.63 33.20
C GLN A 767 -2.55 -27.66 33.94
N LEU A 768 -2.36 -26.44 33.42
CA LEU A 768 -1.55 -25.39 34.06
C LEU A 768 -2.08 -25.05 35.46
N LYS A 769 -3.41 -24.95 35.63
CA LYS A 769 -4.05 -24.73 36.93
C LYS A 769 -3.72 -25.81 37.96
N ASN A 770 -3.52 -27.05 37.53
CA ASN A 770 -3.26 -28.19 38.41
C ASN A 770 -1.77 -28.55 38.50
N GLN A 771 -0.89 -27.72 37.96
CA GLN A 771 0.56 -27.93 38.01
C GLN A 771 1.11 -27.63 39.41
N ASP A 772 2.17 -28.35 39.81
CA ASP A 772 2.84 -28.12 41.08
C ASP A 772 3.42 -26.69 41.17
N VAL A 773 3.17 -26.03 42.30
CA VAL A 773 3.67 -24.68 42.58
C VAL A 773 4.98 -24.76 43.37
N PRO A 774 6.10 -24.21 42.85
CA PRO A 774 7.34 -24.11 43.60
C PRO A 774 7.17 -23.21 44.82
N SER A 775 7.90 -23.50 45.90
CA SER A 775 7.84 -22.73 47.16
C SER A 775 8.68 -21.45 47.18
N GLN A 776 9.38 -21.13 46.09
CA GLN A 776 10.20 -19.93 45.95
C GLN A 776 9.33 -18.69 45.73
N GLN A 777 9.51 -17.64 46.53
CA GLN A 777 8.87 -16.33 46.29
C GLN A 777 9.73 -15.48 45.34
N PRO A 778 9.14 -14.64 44.44
CA PRO A 778 7.71 -14.44 44.20
C PRO A 778 7.06 -15.46 43.26
N LEU A 779 7.79 -16.48 42.74
CA LEU A 779 7.24 -17.46 41.79
C LEU A 779 5.99 -18.17 42.33
N GLN A 780 6.00 -18.53 43.60
CA GLN A 780 4.86 -19.14 44.28
C GLN A 780 3.62 -18.25 44.18
N ALA A 781 3.71 -17.00 44.65
CA ALA A 781 2.59 -16.06 44.63
C ALA A 781 2.11 -15.77 43.19
N HIS A 782 3.03 -15.70 42.23
CA HIS A 782 2.68 -15.53 40.82
C HIS A 782 1.88 -16.73 40.28
N ARG A 783 2.34 -17.96 40.54
CA ARG A 783 1.65 -19.17 40.05
C ARG A 783 0.32 -19.39 40.75
N GLU A 784 0.24 -19.11 42.05
CA GLU A 784 -1.04 -19.10 42.77
C GLU A 784 -2.00 -18.08 42.14
N TYR A 785 -1.53 -16.87 41.81
CA TYR A 785 -2.34 -15.88 41.09
C TYR A 785 -2.76 -16.35 39.69
N LEU A 786 -1.88 -16.98 38.91
CA LEU A 786 -2.25 -17.54 37.61
C LEU A 786 -3.27 -18.67 37.75
N MET A 787 -3.13 -19.54 38.76
CA MET A 787 -4.11 -20.58 39.05
C MET A 787 -5.46 -19.96 39.39
N GLU A 788 -5.52 -18.95 40.25
CA GLU A 788 -6.74 -18.23 40.60
C GLU A 788 -7.36 -17.54 39.37
N LYS A 789 -6.54 -16.92 38.53
CA LYS A 789 -6.98 -16.29 37.27
C LYS A 789 -7.58 -17.32 36.31
N ILE A 790 -6.93 -18.48 36.16
CA ILE A 790 -7.42 -19.57 35.32
C ILE A 790 -8.70 -20.18 35.92
N GLU A 791 -8.75 -20.40 37.23
CA GLU A 791 -9.94 -20.92 37.92
C GLU A 791 -11.11 -19.96 37.80
N ALA A 792 -10.89 -18.67 38.04
CA ALA A 792 -11.88 -17.63 37.86
C ALA A 792 -12.40 -17.65 36.41
N TYR A 793 -11.53 -17.76 35.42
CA TYR A 793 -11.96 -17.87 34.02
C TYR A 793 -12.74 -19.16 33.71
N LEU A 794 -12.24 -20.32 34.14
CA LEU A 794 -12.86 -21.62 33.85
C LEU A 794 -14.17 -21.85 34.63
N SER A 795 -14.36 -21.17 35.76
CA SER A 795 -15.58 -21.23 36.58
C SER A 795 -16.69 -20.30 36.08
N LEU A 796 -16.38 -19.33 35.22
CA LEU A 796 -17.42 -18.57 34.52
C LEU A 796 -18.28 -19.54 33.69
N PRO A 797 -19.61 -19.35 33.68
CA PRO A 797 -20.45 -20.05 32.72
C PRO A 797 -19.88 -19.85 31.32
N GLU A 798 -19.66 -20.95 30.60
CA GLU A 798 -19.14 -20.87 29.25
C GLU A 798 -20.13 -20.11 28.38
N GLU A 799 -19.77 -18.89 27.98
CA GLU A 799 -20.49 -18.16 26.95
C GLU A 799 -20.30 -18.95 25.64
N LEU A 800 -21.35 -19.67 25.24
CA LEU A 800 -21.36 -20.43 23.99
C LEU A 800 -21.40 -19.45 22.81
N THR A 801 -20.25 -18.86 22.50
CA THR A 801 -20.07 -18.15 21.24
C THR A 801 -20.01 -19.22 20.15
N PRO A 802 -21.02 -19.28 19.24
CA PRO A 802 -20.97 -20.24 18.15
C PRO A 802 -19.68 -19.99 17.36
N GLN A 803 -19.08 -21.08 16.86
CA GLN A 803 -18.00 -20.91 15.88
C GLN A 803 -18.54 -20.01 14.76
N SER A 804 -17.73 -19.04 14.34
CA SER A 804 -18.08 -18.16 13.23
C SER A 804 -18.50 -19.05 12.06
N PRO A 805 -19.76 -18.93 11.58
CA PRO A 805 -20.17 -19.72 10.45
C PRO A 805 -19.29 -19.32 9.27
N LEU A 806 -18.79 -20.31 8.54
CA LEU A 806 -18.21 -20.02 7.24
C LEU A 806 -19.32 -19.44 6.38
N LYS A 807 -19.03 -18.33 5.69
CA LYS A 807 -19.94 -17.81 4.67
C LYS A 807 -20.16 -18.95 3.67
N ILE A 808 -21.39 -19.44 3.56
CA ILE A 808 -21.73 -20.41 2.53
C ILE A 808 -21.48 -19.70 1.20
N PRO A 809 -20.70 -20.29 0.27
CA PRO A 809 -20.54 -19.72 -1.05
C PRO A 809 -21.90 -19.43 -1.68
N ASP A 810 -22.03 -18.27 -2.32
CA ASP A 810 -23.29 -17.87 -2.94
C ASP A 810 -23.71 -18.93 -3.99
N GLY A 811 -24.90 -19.54 -3.80
CA GLY A 811 -25.37 -20.67 -4.61
C GLY A 811 -26.70 -20.44 -5.36
N ALA A 812 -27.37 -19.31 -5.11
CA ALA A 812 -28.52 -18.83 -5.88
C ALA A 812 -28.05 -17.70 -6.82
N PRO A 813 -28.85 -17.27 -7.81
CA PRO A 813 -28.52 -16.05 -8.55
C PRO A 813 -28.33 -14.91 -7.57
N ILE A 814 -27.13 -14.30 -7.59
CA ILE A 814 -26.71 -13.23 -6.70
C ILE A 814 -27.74 -12.08 -6.77
N GLY A 815 -28.21 -11.57 -5.62
CA GLY A 815 -29.16 -10.45 -5.59
C GLY A 815 -30.08 -10.33 -4.38
N SER A 816 -30.06 -11.27 -3.42
CA SER A 816 -30.79 -11.11 -2.17
C SER A 816 -29.91 -11.41 -0.97
N ASP A 817 -29.79 -10.40 -0.11
CA ASP A 817 -29.19 -10.39 1.22
C ASP A 817 -27.68 -10.07 1.28
N ILE A 818 -27.43 -8.76 1.51
CA ILE A 818 -26.19 -8.16 2.04
C ILE A 818 -25.14 -7.83 0.96
N MET A 819 -25.23 -6.60 0.42
CA MET A 819 -24.14 -5.95 -0.31
C MET A 819 -22.94 -5.77 0.64
N SER A 820 -21.94 -6.66 0.58
CA SER A 820 -20.60 -6.36 1.07
C SER A 820 -19.80 -5.73 -0.06
N CYS A 821 -19.43 -4.47 0.15
CA CYS A 821 -18.49 -3.73 -0.68
C CYS A 821 -17.07 -4.05 -0.19
N ASP A 822 -16.47 -5.13 -0.69
CA ASP A 822 -15.02 -5.34 -0.60
C ASP A 822 -14.52 -5.55 -2.03
N TYR A 823 -13.79 -4.57 -2.55
CA TYR A 823 -12.60 -4.65 -3.43
C TYR A 823 -12.34 -3.23 -3.95
N ASP A 824 -11.12 -2.76 -3.67
CA ASP A 824 -10.60 -1.45 -4.06
C ASP A 824 -10.52 -1.30 -5.60
N TYR A 825 -10.82 -0.09 -6.10
CA TYR A 825 -10.60 0.35 -7.49
C TYR A 825 -9.44 1.34 -7.57
#